data_AF-A0A6N8WQ49-F1
#
_entry.id   AF-A0A6N8WQ49-F1
#
_cell.length_a   1.000
_cell.length_b   1.000
_cell.length_c   1.000
_cell.angle_alpha   90.00
_cell.angle_beta   90.00
_cell.angle_gamma   90.00
#
_symmetry.space_group_name_H-M   'P 1'
#
loop_
_entity.id
_entity.type
_entity.pdbx_description
1 polymer ?
#
loop_
_entity_poly.entity_id
_entity_poly.type
_entity_poly.pdbx_seq_one_letter_code
_entity_poly.pdbx_strand_id
1 'polypeptide(L)'
;MADFLRQVRIPVVSLCLLPFLLTGAADAQNEDWRGYPADEWPLAGGHFGQTRHSSLTQIAPDNVEQLGGAWVTELGGGEVSRSTVVVRNGLLFLNTGSSIRALDAATGEERWRVPAPVGRMNKGVALGSGLVFAGLSDSRLIALDQQTGEQVWEHLVGVEGQFGQWISSPSTYAEGLVITGMANGDSYLRGRIVAVDARTGERRWLFDVIPEPGALGSETWPVDSDVWRFGGGGVWMTPTVDVDLGLFYVGTGNAVPMWGGELRPGNNLFTSSVVALDLYTGEYRWHQQLVHHELWEHDLATPLVVYDTEVDGETRKALAAMRTDGYLFVFDAETGEPVFEIEERPVPQNEFLRTSPTQPFPVGADKVGSDCVDPDMIPPGFEAGCYYDPIGPDLPNKFIPYMTMRFAPMSYSPVTGYFYGMACVYPRWIKRPENGWFFTGTTVRAPGLKQHGLHVALDSRTNKIVWQHEVPWSDCNSSGALTTASGLMFHTEADGNLGAFDQRTGEVLWQFQTGQIGLFGSNGFGGGPVVTYAIDGEQYVALTMGRLVWGFKLGGTVPPRPAPEPPPTVLPFEGPVADTGTIELKRVITQSNENTGRNDEWHDDYGLTPARASVAAGTRVTWTNPTGLSHTISARDGSWTTGPIGPGASGSVVLDAAGEHEYICTEHPWTIGQIIVE
;
A
#
# COMPACT_ATOMS: atom_id res chain seq x y z
N MET A 1 -61.48 -67.90 34.10
CA MET A 1 -60.97 -66.63 34.68
C MET A 1 -59.76 -66.25 33.86
N ALA A 2 -59.69 -65.13 33.16
CA ALA A 2 -60.64 -64.09 32.83
C ALA A 2 -59.96 -63.26 31.72
N ASP A 3 -60.77 -62.68 30.85
CA ASP A 3 -60.42 -61.75 29.77
C ASP A 3 -59.63 -60.49 30.24
N PHE A 4 -59.33 -59.64 29.24
CA PHE A 4 -59.00 -58.20 29.26
C PHE A 4 -57.49 -57.87 29.24
N LEU A 5 -56.87 -57.16 28.28
CA LEU A 5 -57.23 -56.24 27.18
C LEU A 5 -56.03 -56.20 26.20
N ARG A 6 -56.15 -56.36 24.88
CA ARG A 6 -56.63 -55.45 23.80
C ARG A 6 -55.74 -54.24 23.47
N GLN A 7 -55.35 -54.20 22.18
CA GLN A 7 -54.99 -53.04 21.31
C GLN A 7 -53.55 -52.52 21.48
N VAL A 8 -52.72 -52.33 20.45
CA VAL A 8 -52.95 -51.59 19.20
C VAL A 8 -52.06 -52.15 18.06
N ARG A 9 -52.58 -52.11 16.83
CA ARG A 9 -51.94 -52.51 15.57
C ARG A 9 -50.93 -51.43 15.12
N ILE A 10 -49.72 -51.83 14.73
CA ILE A 10 -48.75 -50.98 14.02
C ILE A 10 -49.16 -50.95 12.54
N PRO A 11 -49.44 -49.79 11.92
CA PRO A 11 -49.65 -49.71 10.49
C PRO A 11 -48.28 -49.71 9.77
N VAL A 12 -48.18 -50.54 8.74
CA VAL A 12 -47.13 -50.45 7.72
C VAL A 12 -47.38 -49.16 6.94
N VAL A 13 -46.52 -48.17 7.11
CA VAL A 13 -46.49 -46.97 6.27
C VAL A 13 -45.49 -47.23 5.14
N SER A 14 -46.03 -47.36 3.93
CA SER A 14 -45.25 -47.32 2.69
C SER A 14 -44.42 -46.04 2.63
N LEU A 15 -43.10 -46.18 2.53
CA LEU A 15 -42.22 -45.08 2.14
C LEU A 15 -42.52 -44.72 0.67
N CYS A 16 -43.28 -43.65 0.46
CA CYS A 16 -43.30 -42.96 -0.83
C CYS A 16 -41.93 -42.27 -1.01
N LEU A 17 -41.11 -42.79 -1.92
CA LEU A 17 -39.94 -42.08 -2.46
C LEU A 17 -40.45 -40.84 -3.21
N LEU A 18 -40.42 -39.69 -2.53
CA LEU A 18 -40.44 -38.39 -3.20
C LEU A 18 -39.13 -38.24 -3.97
N PRO A 19 -39.15 -37.98 -5.29
CA PRO A 19 -37.94 -37.60 -5.98
C PRO A 19 -37.54 -36.23 -5.45
N PHE A 20 -36.45 -36.16 -4.70
CA PHE A 20 -35.74 -34.91 -4.52
C PHE A 20 -35.33 -34.45 -5.92
N LEU A 21 -36.06 -33.46 -6.44
CA LEU A 21 -35.59 -32.63 -7.54
C LEU A 21 -34.33 -31.95 -7.02
N LEU A 22 -33.17 -32.49 -7.39
CA LEU A 22 -31.90 -31.79 -7.39
C LEU A 22 -32.06 -30.62 -8.37
N THR A 23 -32.60 -29.52 -7.88
CA THR A 23 -32.57 -28.24 -8.57
C THR A 23 -31.12 -27.73 -8.51
N GLY A 24 -30.42 -27.90 -9.63
CA GLY A 24 -29.24 -27.15 -10.00
C GLY A 24 -28.09 -27.21 -9.00
N ALA A 25 -27.23 -28.22 -9.12
CA ALA A 25 -25.81 -27.88 -9.15
C ALA A 25 -25.66 -26.93 -10.34
N ALA A 26 -25.72 -25.62 -10.09
CA ALA A 26 -25.20 -24.66 -11.05
C ALA A 26 -23.78 -25.14 -11.33
N ASP A 27 -23.49 -25.46 -12.59
CA ASP A 27 -22.14 -25.71 -13.05
C ASP A 27 -21.26 -24.66 -12.41
N ALA A 28 -20.30 -25.08 -11.58
CA ALA A 28 -19.15 -24.25 -11.32
C ALA A 28 -18.40 -24.18 -12.65
N GLN A 29 -18.89 -23.31 -13.53
CA GLN A 29 -18.17 -22.94 -14.74
C GLN A 29 -16.79 -22.53 -14.28
N ASN A 30 -15.75 -23.15 -14.84
CA ASN A 30 -14.39 -22.73 -14.57
C ASN A 30 -14.31 -21.26 -15.01
N GLU A 31 -14.14 -20.38 -14.05
CA GLU A 31 -14.07 -18.94 -14.26
C GLU A 31 -12.72 -18.64 -14.93
N ASP A 32 -12.76 -18.47 -16.24
CA ASP A 32 -11.57 -18.18 -17.03
C ASP A 32 -11.36 -16.68 -17.17
N TRP A 33 -10.46 -16.13 -16.35
CA TRP A 33 -10.08 -14.72 -16.34
C TRP A 33 -8.66 -14.51 -16.89
N ARG A 34 -8.27 -15.26 -17.92
CA ARG A 34 -7.00 -15.03 -18.65
C ARG A 34 -7.03 -13.80 -19.56
N GLY A 35 -8.20 -13.51 -20.15
CA GLY A 35 -8.35 -12.42 -21.11
C GLY A 35 -8.46 -11.04 -20.44
N TYR A 36 -8.15 -9.99 -21.19
CA TYR A 36 -8.42 -8.63 -20.73
C TYR A 36 -9.92 -8.40 -20.53
N PRO A 37 -10.33 -7.80 -19.39
CA PRO A 37 -11.74 -7.58 -19.08
C PRO A 37 -12.44 -6.63 -20.06
N ALA A 38 -13.70 -6.94 -20.33
CA ALA A 38 -14.64 -6.13 -21.10
C ALA A 38 -15.88 -5.82 -20.25
N ASP A 39 -16.95 -6.62 -20.39
CA ASP A 39 -18.25 -6.39 -19.75
C ASP A 39 -18.19 -6.50 -18.22
N GLU A 40 -17.21 -7.21 -17.68
CA GLU A 40 -17.00 -7.43 -16.24
C GLU A 40 -15.60 -7.01 -15.81
N TRP A 41 -15.41 -6.82 -14.49
CA TRP A 41 -14.10 -6.58 -13.86
C TRP A 41 -13.92 -7.53 -12.66
N PRO A 42 -13.65 -8.83 -12.90
CA PRO A 42 -13.83 -9.86 -11.88
C PRO A 42 -12.72 -9.90 -10.82
N LEU A 43 -11.53 -9.40 -11.14
CA LEU A 43 -10.35 -9.41 -10.27
C LEU A 43 -9.87 -7.98 -10.00
N ALA A 44 -9.13 -7.77 -8.90
CA ALA A 44 -8.58 -6.45 -8.57
C ALA A 44 -7.74 -5.86 -9.73
N GLY A 45 -6.91 -6.68 -10.36
CA GLY A 45 -6.13 -6.30 -11.55
C GLY A 45 -6.88 -6.46 -12.89
N GLY A 46 -8.17 -6.79 -12.86
CA GLY A 46 -9.03 -7.03 -14.03
C GLY A 46 -9.00 -8.48 -14.54
N HIS A 47 -7.83 -9.11 -14.54
CA HIS A 47 -7.60 -10.49 -14.98
C HIS A 47 -6.43 -11.11 -14.20
N PHE A 48 -6.11 -12.40 -14.45
CA PHE A 48 -5.10 -13.13 -13.67
C PHE A 48 -3.70 -12.49 -13.67
N GLY A 49 -3.29 -11.88 -14.79
CA GLY A 49 -2.00 -11.21 -14.92
C GLY A 49 -1.96 -9.78 -14.37
N GLN A 50 -3.07 -9.28 -13.81
CA GLN A 50 -3.16 -7.97 -13.16
C GLN A 50 -2.71 -6.75 -13.99
N THR A 51 -2.82 -6.79 -15.32
CA THR A 51 -2.34 -5.68 -16.17
C THR A 51 -3.17 -4.41 -16.04
N ARG A 52 -4.36 -4.46 -15.44
CA ARG A 52 -5.30 -3.33 -15.34
C ARG A 52 -5.59 -2.69 -16.69
N HIS A 53 -5.71 -3.52 -17.72
CA HIS A 53 -6.10 -3.14 -19.06
C HIS A 53 -7.49 -3.66 -19.38
N SER A 54 -8.32 -2.83 -20.01
CA SER A 54 -9.61 -3.25 -20.56
C SER A 54 -9.61 -3.25 -22.08
N SER A 55 -10.28 -4.23 -22.68
CA SER A 55 -10.50 -4.26 -24.13
C SER A 55 -11.63 -3.33 -24.61
N LEU A 56 -12.32 -2.63 -23.70
CA LEU A 56 -13.40 -1.70 -24.08
C LEU A 56 -12.85 -0.46 -24.81
N THR A 57 -13.64 0.02 -25.77
CA THR A 57 -13.27 1.15 -26.65
C THR A 57 -14.35 2.20 -26.79
N GLN A 58 -15.48 2.09 -26.08
CA GLN A 58 -16.62 3.00 -26.28
C GLN A 58 -16.29 4.41 -25.79
N ILE A 59 -15.65 4.55 -24.63
CA ILE A 59 -15.06 5.79 -24.16
C ILE A 59 -13.67 5.92 -24.79
N ALA A 60 -13.46 6.96 -25.58
CA ALA A 60 -12.28 7.14 -26.42
C ALA A 60 -11.87 8.63 -26.50
N PRO A 61 -10.64 8.96 -26.95
CA PRO A 61 -10.16 10.33 -26.98
C PRO A 61 -11.07 11.33 -27.74
N ASP A 62 -11.79 10.87 -28.75
CA ASP A 62 -12.69 11.68 -29.59
C ASP A 62 -14.05 11.97 -28.96
N ASN A 63 -14.41 11.30 -27.85
CA ASN A 63 -15.69 11.46 -27.18
C ASN A 63 -15.61 11.61 -25.65
N VAL A 64 -14.42 11.54 -25.06
CA VAL A 64 -14.20 11.56 -23.61
C VAL A 64 -14.74 12.83 -22.93
N GLU A 65 -14.82 13.94 -23.67
CA GLU A 65 -15.47 15.18 -23.24
C GLU A 65 -16.96 15.03 -22.86
N GLN A 66 -17.62 13.98 -23.35
CA GLN A 66 -19.02 13.65 -23.03
C GLN A 66 -19.16 12.77 -21.79
N LEU A 67 -18.04 12.34 -21.19
CA LEU A 67 -18.03 11.56 -19.96
C LEU A 67 -18.55 12.42 -18.80
N GLY A 68 -19.46 11.85 -18.01
CA GLY A 68 -20.04 12.50 -16.84
C GLY A 68 -20.44 11.49 -15.78
N GLY A 69 -20.77 11.97 -14.58
CA GLY A 69 -21.25 11.11 -13.50
C GLY A 69 -22.56 10.43 -13.89
N ALA A 70 -22.59 9.12 -13.87
CA ALA A 70 -23.80 8.32 -14.07
C ALA A 70 -24.61 8.21 -12.77
N TRP A 71 -23.89 7.94 -11.68
CA TRP A 71 -24.43 7.79 -10.34
C TRP A 71 -23.32 8.04 -9.30
N VAL A 72 -23.72 8.34 -8.07
CA VAL A 72 -22.82 8.45 -6.92
C VAL A 72 -23.51 7.91 -5.68
N THR A 73 -22.83 7.02 -4.98
CA THR A 73 -23.30 6.40 -3.74
C THR A 73 -22.48 6.93 -2.57
N GLU A 74 -23.14 7.45 -1.55
CA GLU A 74 -22.51 7.84 -0.29
C GLU A 74 -22.62 6.68 0.71
N LEU A 75 -21.48 6.21 1.23
CA LEU A 75 -21.42 5.00 2.06
C LEU A 75 -22.17 5.17 3.40
N GLY A 76 -22.22 6.38 3.95
CA GLY A 76 -22.84 6.68 5.24
C GLY A 76 -22.09 6.09 6.44
N GLY A 77 -22.50 6.42 7.67
CA GLY A 77 -21.97 5.81 8.89
C GLY A 77 -20.49 6.11 9.20
N GLY A 78 -19.90 7.12 8.55
CA GLY A 78 -18.46 7.43 8.68
C GLY A 78 -17.55 6.44 7.96
N GLU A 79 -18.13 5.57 7.13
CA GLU A 79 -17.38 4.60 6.33
C GLU A 79 -16.67 5.26 5.15
N VAL A 80 -15.50 4.71 4.83
CA VAL A 80 -14.65 5.15 3.73
C VAL A 80 -14.07 3.92 3.03
N SER A 81 -13.83 4.02 1.74
CA SER A 81 -13.29 2.94 0.93
C SER A 81 -12.13 3.43 0.07
N ARG A 82 -11.14 2.55 -0.03
CA ARG A 82 -10.05 2.60 -1.01
C ARG A 82 -10.03 1.33 -1.87
N SER A 83 -11.17 0.63 -1.90
CA SER A 83 -11.26 -0.65 -2.59
C SER A 83 -11.06 -0.44 -4.08
N THR A 84 -10.30 -1.35 -4.70
CA THR A 84 -10.56 -1.68 -6.08
C THR A 84 -11.91 -2.37 -6.09
N VAL A 85 -12.91 -1.74 -6.70
CA VAL A 85 -14.22 -2.36 -6.85
C VAL A 85 -14.09 -3.48 -7.88
N VAL A 86 -14.80 -4.58 -7.67
CA VAL A 86 -14.87 -5.69 -8.65
C VAL A 86 -16.30 -5.84 -9.10
N VAL A 87 -16.50 -6.10 -10.40
CA VAL A 87 -17.81 -6.08 -11.04
C VAL A 87 -18.08 -7.42 -11.70
N ARG A 88 -19.22 -8.02 -11.38
CA ARG A 88 -19.65 -9.30 -11.95
C ARG A 88 -21.16 -9.48 -11.84
N ASN A 89 -21.79 -10.01 -12.88
CA ASN A 89 -23.23 -10.24 -12.97
C ASN A 89 -24.06 -8.98 -12.63
N GLY A 90 -23.60 -7.80 -13.08
CA GLY A 90 -24.27 -6.51 -12.83
C GLY A 90 -24.15 -5.98 -11.39
N LEU A 91 -23.38 -6.63 -10.54
CA LEU A 91 -23.10 -6.18 -9.17
C LEU A 91 -21.65 -5.70 -9.03
N LEU A 92 -21.46 -4.66 -8.24
CA LEU A 92 -20.19 -4.07 -7.87
C LEU A 92 -19.92 -4.34 -6.38
N PHE A 93 -18.78 -4.93 -6.06
CA PHE A 93 -18.41 -5.35 -4.70
C PHE A 93 -17.23 -4.56 -4.15
N LEU A 94 -17.27 -4.25 -2.86
CA LEU A 94 -16.25 -3.45 -2.18
C LEU A 94 -16.24 -3.65 -0.66
N ASN A 95 -15.12 -3.27 -0.05
CA ASN A 95 -14.96 -3.11 1.39
C ASN A 95 -14.98 -1.63 1.77
N THR A 96 -15.60 -1.28 2.90
CA THR A 96 -15.86 0.13 3.29
C THR A 96 -15.41 0.45 4.71
N GLY A 97 -14.34 -0.19 5.17
CA GLY A 97 -13.89 -0.08 6.56
C GLY A 97 -14.69 -1.02 7.45
N SER A 98 -15.93 -0.73 7.82
CA SER A 98 -16.68 -1.60 8.75
C SER A 98 -17.71 -2.54 8.08
N SER A 99 -17.71 -2.65 6.76
CA SER A 99 -18.59 -3.58 6.05
C SER A 99 -18.04 -4.03 4.70
N ILE A 100 -18.63 -5.12 4.22
CA ILE A 100 -18.52 -5.63 2.85
C ILE A 100 -19.88 -5.36 2.18
N ARG A 101 -19.86 -4.87 0.94
CA ARG A 101 -21.07 -4.40 0.25
C ARG A 101 -21.14 -4.88 -1.18
N ALA A 102 -22.38 -5.00 -1.67
CA ALA A 102 -22.68 -5.05 -3.09
C ALA A 102 -23.62 -3.93 -3.48
N LEU A 103 -23.29 -3.26 -4.58
CA LEU A 103 -24.10 -2.24 -5.24
C LEU A 103 -24.54 -2.74 -6.61
N ASP A 104 -25.67 -2.25 -7.11
CA ASP A 104 -25.99 -2.33 -8.52
C ASP A 104 -24.94 -1.56 -9.34
N ALA A 105 -24.33 -2.19 -10.33
CA ALA A 105 -23.25 -1.57 -11.10
C ALA A 105 -23.76 -0.48 -12.06
N ALA A 106 -25.03 -0.48 -12.45
CA ALA A 106 -25.60 0.52 -13.36
C ALA A 106 -26.19 1.73 -12.62
N THR A 107 -26.64 1.56 -11.38
CA THR A 107 -27.34 2.61 -10.60
C THR A 107 -26.63 3.03 -9.32
N GLY A 108 -25.69 2.23 -8.81
CA GLY A 108 -25.03 2.46 -7.51
C GLY A 108 -25.89 2.09 -6.30
N GLU A 109 -27.12 1.60 -6.49
CA GLU A 109 -28.02 1.26 -5.38
C GLU A 109 -27.50 0.07 -4.57
N GLU A 110 -27.49 0.19 -3.24
CA GLU A 110 -27.04 -0.90 -2.37
C GLU A 110 -28.00 -2.09 -2.44
N ARG A 111 -27.46 -3.27 -2.75
CA ARG A 111 -28.21 -4.52 -2.82
C ARG A 111 -28.13 -5.28 -1.51
N TRP A 112 -26.94 -5.37 -0.93
CA TRP A 112 -26.72 -5.93 0.39
C TRP A 112 -25.48 -5.33 1.06
N ARG A 113 -25.46 -5.44 2.39
CA ARG A 113 -24.36 -4.99 3.25
C ARG A 113 -24.17 -5.98 4.40
N VAL A 114 -22.94 -6.39 4.63
CA VAL A 114 -22.54 -7.26 5.74
C VAL A 114 -21.56 -6.49 6.64
N PRO A 115 -21.93 -6.17 7.89
CA PRO A 115 -21.00 -5.62 8.87
C PRO A 115 -19.84 -6.59 9.12
N ALA A 116 -18.61 -6.09 9.03
CA ALA A 116 -17.41 -6.90 9.23
C ALA A 116 -16.28 -6.02 9.77
N PRO A 117 -15.38 -6.54 10.62
CA PRO A 117 -14.22 -5.79 11.10
C PRO A 117 -13.17 -5.73 9.98
N VAL A 118 -13.49 -5.09 8.85
CA VAL A 118 -12.52 -4.87 7.79
C VAL A 118 -11.62 -3.70 8.28
N GLY A 119 -10.31 -3.78 8.09
CA GLY A 119 -9.44 -2.68 8.53
C GLY A 119 -9.75 -1.41 7.72
N ARG A 120 -9.48 -0.21 8.26
CA ARG A 120 -9.56 1.06 7.49
C ARG A 120 -8.62 1.08 6.27
N MET A 121 -7.64 0.18 6.19
CA MET A 121 -6.64 0.09 5.12
C MET A 121 -6.84 -1.11 4.17
N ASN A 122 -8.08 -1.56 3.95
CA ASN A 122 -8.34 -2.69 3.05
C ASN A 122 -8.57 -2.23 1.58
N LYS A 123 -7.91 -2.88 0.62
CA LYS A 123 -7.91 -2.51 -0.81
C LYS A 123 -8.96 -3.24 -1.68
N GLY A 124 -9.87 -4.03 -1.10
CA GLY A 124 -11.01 -4.63 -1.81
C GLY A 124 -11.25 -6.12 -1.50
N VAL A 125 -12.07 -6.75 -2.34
CA VAL A 125 -12.52 -8.15 -2.20
C VAL A 125 -12.09 -8.99 -3.41
N ALA A 126 -12.11 -10.32 -3.26
CA ALA A 126 -11.97 -11.25 -4.38
C ALA A 126 -13.34 -11.85 -4.72
N LEU A 127 -13.56 -12.19 -6.00
CA LEU A 127 -14.73 -12.94 -6.43
C LEU A 127 -14.31 -14.33 -6.85
N GLY A 128 -15.20 -15.31 -6.71
CA GLY A 128 -15.09 -16.57 -7.45
C GLY A 128 -15.97 -17.68 -6.90
N SER A 129 -16.29 -18.67 -7.75
CA SER A 129 -17.24 -19.75 -7.40
C SER A 129 -18.61 -19.24 -6.90
N GLY A 130 -19.06 -18.08 -7.36
CA GLY A 130 -20.30 -17.42 -6.89
C GLY A 130 -20.19 -16.82 -5.48
N LEU A 131 -18.98 -16.64 -4.95
CA LEU A 131 -18.70 -16.11 -3.63
C LEU A 131 -17.90 -14.80 -3.69
N VAL A 132 -18.00 -14.02 -2.62
CA VAL A 132 -17.17 -12.85 -2.33
C VAL A 132 -16.25 -13.19 -1.16
N PHE A 133 -14.95 -13.03 -1.33
CA PHE A 133 -13.95 -13.27 -0.29
C PHE A 133 -13.38 -11.95 0.21
N ALA A 134 -13.40 -11.74 1.52
CA ALA A 134 -12.88 -10.52 2.13
C ALA A 134 -11.95 -10.84 3.32
N GLY A 135 -10.83 -10.14 3.37
CA GLY A 135 -9.91 -10.19 4.49
C GLY A 135 -10.29 -9.23 5.61
N LEU A 136 -10.21 -9.70 6.86
CA LEU A 136 -10.60 -8.96 8.06
C LEU A 136 -9.38 -8.40 8.82
N SER A 137 -9.61 -7.42 9.69
CA SER A 137 -8.59 -6.73 10.49
C SER A 137 -7.95 -7.60 11.56
N ASP A 138 -8.50 -8.78 11.82
CA ASP A 138 -8.02 -9.76 12.81
C ASP A 138 -7.52 -11.05 12.14
N SER A 139 -7.07 -10.95 10.88
CA SER A 139 -6.50 -12.07 10.10
C SER A 139 -7.46 -13.22 9.82
N ARG A 140 -8.77 -12.97 9.88
CA ARG A 140 -9.79 -13.87 9.35
C ARG A 140 -10.07 -13.60 7.87
N LEU A 141 -10.44 -14.65 7.15
CA LEU A 141 -10.98 -14.59 5.79
C LEU A 141 -12.45 -15.01 5.87
N ILE A 142 -13.34 -14.22 5.28
CA ILE A 142 -14.78 -14.50 5.20
C ILE A 142 -15.18 -14.74 3.75
N ALA A 143 -16.09 -15.69 3.53
CA ALA A 143 -16.77 -15.90 2.27
C ALA A 143 -18.26 -15.64 2.40
N LEU A 144 -18.79 -14.86 1.46
CA LEU A 144 -20.20 -14.49 1.38
C LEU A 144 -20.78 -14.95 0.06
N ASP A 145 -22.05 -15.34 0.04
CA ASP A 145 -22.79 -15.54 -1.21
C ASP A 145 -22.83 -14.22 -2.00
N GLN A 146 -22.46 -14.27 -3.27
CA GLN A 146 -22.33 -13.07 -4.10
C GLN A 146 -23.67 -12.34 -4.32
N GLN A 147 -24.80 -13.04 -4.30
CA GLN A 147 -26.11 -12.45 -4.57
C GLN A 147 -26.79 -11.94 -3.30
N THR A 148 -26.64 -12.64 -2.18
CA THR A 148 -27.38 -12.34 -0.95
C THR A 148 -26.54 -11.68 0.14
N GLY A 149 -25.21 -11.84 0.08
CA GLY A 149 -24.32 -11.48 1.16
C GLY A 149 -24.37 -12.43 2.37
N GLU A 150 -25.09 -13.56 2.28
CA GLU A 150 -25.13 -14.54 3.37
C GLU A 150 -23.74 -15.15 3.59
N GLN A 151 -23.29 -15.19 4.83
CA GLN A 151 -22.01 -15.80 5.17
C GLN A 151 -22.05 -17.30 4.94
N VAL A 152 -21.10 -17.80 4.13
CA VAL A 152 -20.92 -19.22 3.85
C VAL A 152 -19.92 -19.83 4.83
N TRP A 153 -18.77 -19.18 5.01
CA TRP A 153 -17.76 -19.59 5.98
C TRP A 153 -16.90 -18.39 6.42
N GLU A 154 -16.21 -18.56 7.54
CA GLU A 154 -15.22 -17.61 8.04
C GLU A 154 -14.15 -18.38 8.83
N HIS A 155 -12.87 -18.12 8.55
CA HIS A 155 -11.76 -18.82 9.19
C HIS A 155 -10.61 -17.87 9.53
N LEU A 156 -9.94 -18.12 10.66
CA LEU A 156 -8.65 -17.52 10.98
C LEU A 156 -7.57 -18.12 10.08
N VAL A 157 -6.87 -17.29 9.32
CA VAL A 157 -5.73 -17.69 8.48
C VAL A 157 -4.38 -17.18 8.99
N GLY A 158 -4.41 -16.22 9.93
CA GLY A 158 -3.23 -15.74 10.64
C GLY A 158 -2.72 -16.68 11.73
N VAL A 159 -1.83 -16.14 12.57
CA VAL A 159 -1.29 -16.84 13.74
C VAL A 159 -2.17 -16.57 14.95
N GLU A 160 -2.77 -17.59 15.54
CA GLU A 160 -3.62 -17.40 16.72
C GLU A 160 -2.88 -16.73 17.88
N GLY A 161 -3.53 -15.76 18.53
CA GLY A 161 -3.01 -15.07 19.73
C GLY A 161 -1.88 -14.06 19.49
N GLN A 162 -1.53 -13.76 18.23
CA GLN A 162 -0.54 -12.74 17.89
C GLN A 162 -1.23 -11.44 17.41
N PHE A 163 -0.73 -10.30 17.87
CA PHE A 163 -1.18 -8.96 17.48
C PHE A 163 -0.45 -8.47 16.21
N GLY A 164 -1.01 -7.45 15.57
CA GLY A 164 -0.34 -6.76 14.46
C GLY A 164 -0.36 -7.52 13.13
N GLN A 165 -1.40 -8.29 12.87
CA GLN A 165 -1.59 -9.01 11.62
C GLN A 165 -3.01 -8.82 11.10
N TRP A 166 -3.13 -8.50 9.82
CA TRP A 166 -4.39 -8.33 9.13
C TRP A 166 -4.25 -8.57 7.62
N ILE A 167 -5.37 -8.77 6.94
CA ILE A 167 -5.41 -8.86 5.47
C ILE A 167 -5.80 -7.49 4.92
N SER A 168 -4.84 -6.81 4.28
CA SER A 168 -5.01 -5.43 3.80
C SER A 168 -5.28 -5.31 2.30
N SER A 169 -5.19 -6.40 1.54
CA SER A 169 -5.39 -6.41 0.09
C SER A 169 -6.40 -7.46 -0.32
N PRO A 170 -7.03 -7.30 -1.50
CA PRO A 170 -7.83 -8.35 -2.12
C PRO A 170 -7.00 -9.63 -2.19
N SER A 171 -7.65 -10.74 -1.84
CA SER A 171 -7.14 -12.07 -2.15
C SER A 171 -7.30 -12.33 -3.65
N THR A 172 -6.72 -13.41 -4.14
CA THR A 172 -6.92 -13.84 -5.53
C THR A 172 -7.57 -15.21 -5.55
N TYR A 173 -8.71 -15.31 -6.23
CA TYR A 173 -9.32 -16.60 -6.53
C TYR A 173 -8.73 -17.16 -7.82
N ALA A 174 -8.39 -18.44 -7.84
CA ALA A 174 -8.00 -19.17 -9.05
C ALA A 174 -8.23 -20.68 -8.86
N GLU A 175 -8.85 -21.35 -9.84
CA GLU A 175 -9.00 -22.82 -9.89
C GLU A 175 -9.51 -23.44 -8.56
N GLY A 176 -10.49 -22.79 -7.90
CA GLY A 176 -11.08 -23.26 -6.65
C GLY A 176 -10.29 -22.93 -5.37
N LEU A 177 -9.20 -22.18 -5.48
CA LEU A 177 -8.40 -21.70 -4.35
C LEU A 177 -8.58 -20.20 -4.15
N VAL A 178 -8.47 -19.74 -2.90
CA VAL A 178 -8.35 -18.33 -2.53
C VAL A 178 -7.00 -18.12 -1.88
N ILE A 179 -6.15 -17.30 -2.49
CA ILE A 179 -4.77 -17.04 -2.08
C ILE A 179 -4.70 -15.66 -1.45
N THR A 180 -4.17 -15.59 -0.23
CA THR A 180 -4.13 -14.35 0.55
C THR A 180 -2.78 -14.17 1.25
N GLY A 181 -2.29 -12.94 1.23
CA GLY A 181 -1.10 -12.51 1.97
C GLY A 181 -1.48 -11.72 3.22
N MET A 182 -0.59 -11.69 4.21
CA MET A 182 -0.79 -10.90 5.43
C MET A 182 0.12 -9.67 5.52
N ALA A 183 -0.48 -8.56 5.94
CA ALA A 183 0.24 -7.39 6.42
C ALA A 183 0.58 -7.62 7.91
N ASN A 184 1.82 -8.06 8.17
CA ASN A 184 2.27 -8.40 9.52
C ASN A 184 3.77 -8.16 9.77
N GLY A 185 4.56 -7.83 8.74
CA GLY A 185 6.02 -7.75 8.84
C GLY A 185 6.49 -6.77 9.92
N ASP A 186 5.99 -5.53 9.87
CA ASP A 186 6.36 -4.46 10.81
C ASP A 186 5.90 -4.72 12.26
N SER A 187 5.09 -5.75 12.49
CA SER A 187 4.67 -6.20 13.83
C SER A 187 5.52 -7.35 14.36
N TYR A 188 6.74 -7.50 13.84
CA TYR A 188 7.72 -8.51 14.25
C TYR A 188 7.23 -9.94 14.00
N LEU A 189 6.54 -10.15 12.88
CA LEU A 189 6.08 -11.47 12.46
C LEU A 189 6.74 -11.87 11.14
N ARG A 190 6.78 -13.17 10.88
CA ARG A 190 7.16 -13.71 9.58
C ARG A 190 6.01 -13.46 8.60
N GLY A 191 6.32 -12.87 7.46
CA GLY A 191 5.40 -12.74 6.34
C GLY A 191 4.82 -14.09 5.96
N ARG A 192 3.54 -14.11 5.60
CA ARG A 192 2.82 -15.36 5.36
C ARG A 192 1.82 -15.22 4.21
N ILE A 193 1.71 -16.32 3.46
CA ILE A 193 0.77 -16.50 2.36
C ILE A 193 0.01 -17.80 2.63
N VAL A 194 -1.31 -17.75 2.51
CA VAL A 194 -2.18 -18.90 2.74
C VAL A 194 -3.06 -19.09 1.51
N ALA A 195 -3.22 -20.34 1.08
CA ALA A 195 -4.34 -20.71 0.23
C ALA A 195 -5.35 -21.54 1.00
N VAL A 196 -6.61 -21.22 0.77
CA VAL A 196 -7.75 -21.98 1.28
C VAL A 196 -8.59 -22.50 0.12
N ASP A 197 -9.32 -23.59 0.37
CA ASP A 197 -10.38 -24.04 -0.53
C ASP A 197 -11.49 -22.98 -0.58
N ALA A 198 -11.88 -22.56 -1.78
CA ALA A 198 -12.86 -21.49 -1.97
C ALA A 198 -14.23 -21.82 -1.37
N ARG A 199 -14.62 -23.11 -1.33
CA ARG A 199 -15.96 -23.53 -0.87
C ARG A 199 -16.02 -23.77 0.62
N THR A 200 -14.94 -24.29 1.22
CA THR A 200 -14.95 -24.69 2.64
C THR A 200 -14.14 -23.74 3.53
N GLY A 201 -13.20 -22.99 2.95
CA GLY A 201 -12.23 -22.18 3.67
C GLY A 201 -11.14 -23.00 4.38
N GLU A 202 -11.09 -24.32 4.14
CA GLU A 202 -10.04 -25.17 4.70
C GLU A 202 -8.69 -24.83 4.09
N ARG A 203 -7.68 -24.65 4.95
CA ARG A 203 -6.30 -24.38 4.52
C ARG A 203 -5.76 -25.53 3.68
N ARG A 204 -5.27 -25.21 2.48
CA ARG A 204 -4.65 -26.16 1.54
C ARG A 204 -3.15 -26.17 1.71
N TRP A 205 -2.54 -24.99 1.78
CA TRP A 205 -1.12 -24.83 2.04
C TRP A 205 -0.83 -23.50 2.73
N LEU A 206 0.39 -23.38 3.23
CA LEU A 206 0.93 -22.22 3.92
C LEU A 206 2.38 -22.03 3.48
N PHE A 207 2.75 -20.80 3.15
CA PHE A 207 4.13 -20.40 2.92
C PHE A 207 4.50 -19.25 3.87
N ASP A 208 5.56 -19.43 4.65
CA ASP A 208 6.15 -18.37 5.46
C ASP A 208 7.37 -17.79 4.71
N VAL A 209 7.38 -16.47 4.51
CA VAL A 209 8.37 -15.74 3.67
C VAL A 209 9.77 -15.79 4.25
N ILE A 210 9.89 -15.76 5.58
CA ILE A 210 11.20 -15.92 6.23
C ILE A 210 11.40 -17.41 6.49
N PRO A 211 12.43 -18.05 5.91
CA PRO A 211 12.65 -19.49 6.02
C PRO A 211 13.12 -19.87 7.43
N GLU A 212 12.75 -21.08 7.87
CA GLU A 212 13.30 -21.67 9.10
C GLU A 212 14.73 -22.19 8.87
N PRO A 213 15.55 -22.33 9.92
CA PRO A 213 16.90 -22.89 9.79
C PRO A 213 16.92 -24.23 9.06
N GLY A 214 17.72 -24.32 8.00
CA GLY A 214 17.86 -25.50 7.14
C GLY A 214 16.95 -25.51 5.91
N ALA A 215 15.97 -24.61 5.81
CA ALA A 215 15.22 -24.37 4.58
C ALA A 215 16.02 -23.48 3.60
N LEU A 216 15.64 -23.49 2.33
CA LEU A 216 16.24 -22.63 1.30
C LEU A 216 16.19 -21.16 1.70
N GLY A 217 17.30 -20.44 1.58
CA GLY A 217 17.44 -19.02 1.91
C GLY A 217 17.76 -18.75 3.39
N SER A 218 17.63 -19.75 4.27
CA SER A 218 17.92 -19.59 5.71
C SER A 218 19.39 -19.30 6.00
N GLU A 219 20.30 -19.68 5.09
CA GLU A 219 21.72 -19.37 5.17
C GLU A 219 22.04 -17.87 5.07
N THR A 220 21.07 -17.06 4.63
CA THR A 220 21.19 -15.60 4.53
C THR A 220 20.71 -14.87 5.78
N TRP A 221 20.32 -15.62 6.82
CA TRP A 221 20.00 -15.12 8.16
C TRP A 221 21.06 -15.58 9.17
N PRO A 222 21.24 -14.85 10.28
CA PRO A 222 22.18 -15.26 11.32
C PRO A 222 21.80 -16.60 11.93
N VAL A 223 22.73 -17.57 11.87
CA VAL A 223 22.53 -18.94 12.37
C VAL A 223 22.65 -19.05 13.90
N ASP A 224 23.23 -18.05 14.55
CA ASP A 224 23.49 -17.96 15.99
C ASP A 224 22.43 -17.11 16.73
N SER A 225 21.31 -16.78 16.07
CA SER A 225 20.24 -15.94 16.59
C SER A 225 18.86 -16.40 16.11
N ASP A 226 17.82 -16.11 16.91
CA ASP A 226 16.41 -16.32 16.55
C ASP A 226 15.79 -15.11 15.81
N VAL A 227 16.59 -14.14 15.35
CA VAL A 227 16.10 -12.90 14.71
C VAL A 227 15.20 -13.18 13.49
N TRP A 228 15.43 -14.27 12.76
CA TRP A 228 14.61 -14.71 11.62
C TRP A 228 13.13 -14.94 12.00
N ARG A 229 12.84 -15.27 13.26
CA ARG A 229 11.44 -15.43 13.74
C ARG A 229 10.65 -14.13 13.71
N PHE A 230 11.34 -13.00 13.68
CA PHE A 230 10.80 -11.65 13.67
C PHE A 230 11.19 -10.90 12.38
N GLY A 231 11.61 -11.64 11.35
CA GLY A 231 12.33 -11.12 10.19
C GLY A 231 11.52 -10.26 9.22
N GLY A 232 10.22 -10.07 9.44
CA GLY A 232 9.38 -9.26 8.56
C GLY A 232 8.93 -10.00 7.31
N GLY A 233 9.00 -9.36 6.14
CA GLY A 233 8.64 -9.95 4.86
C GLY A 233 7.13 -10.02 4.59
N GLY A 234 6.32 -9.18 5.24
CA GLY A 234 4.85 -9.17 5.07
C GLY A 234 4.41 -9.08 3.61
N VAL A 235 3.33 -9.77 3.26
CA VAL A 235 2.78 -9.81 1.89
C VAL A 235 1.44 -9.10 1.89
N TRP A 236 1.45 -7.83 1.50
CA TRP A 236 0.32 -6.95 1.70
C TRP A 236 -0.20 -6.33 0.40
N MET A 237 0.17 -6.92 -0.74
CA MET A 237 -0.36 -6.64 -2.08
C MET A 237 -1.04 -7.89 -2.67
N THR A 238 -1.91 -7.69 -3.65
CA THR A 238 -2.70 -8.77 -4.26
C THR A 238 -1.80 -9.77 -5.00
N PRO A 239 -1.86 -11.08 -4.68
CA PRO A 239 -1.12 -12.12 -5.40
C PRO A 239 -1.49 -12.18 -6.89
N THR A 240 -0.49 -12.30 -7.77
CA THR A 240 -0.71 -12.43 -9.22
C THR A 240 -0.65 -13.89 -9.62
N VAL A 241 -1.53 -14.35 -10.50
CA VAL A 241 -1.64 -15.78 -10.84
C VAL A 241 -1.38 -15.97 -12.33
N ASP A 242 -0.70 -17.06 -12.68
CA ASP A 242 -0.70 -17.62 -14.02
C ASP A 242 -1.16 -19.06 -13.97
N VAL A 243 -2.42 -19.28 -14.34
CA VAL A 243 -3.07 -20.58 -14.34
C VAL A 243 -2.52 -21.54 -15.40
N ASP A 244 -1.87 -21.05 -16.46
CA ASP A 244 -1.28 -21.92 -17.50
C ASP A 244 0.03 -22.53 -17.03
N LEU A 245 0.81 -21.75 -16.27
CA LEU A 245 2.04 -22.22 -15.63
C LEU A 245 1.76 -22.97 -14.32
N GLY A 246 0.55 -22.84 -13.77
CA GLY A 246 0.22 -23.35 -12.44
C GLY A 246 1.00 -22.63 -11.33
N LEU A 247 1.29 -21.33 -11.53
CA LEU A 247 2.12 -20.52 -10.64
C LEU A 247 1.35 -19.32 -10.09
N PHE A 248 1.78 -18.84 -8.93
CA PHE A 248 1.44 -17.49 -8.49
C PHE A 248 2.67 -16.77 -7.96
N TYR A 249 2.58 -15.45 -7.94
CA TYR A 249 3.69 -14.55 -7.68
C TYR A 249 3.31 -13.50 -6.66
N VAL A 250 4.26 -13.18 -5.78
CA VAL A 250 4.13 -12.11 -4.79
C VAL A 250 5.39 -11.26 -4.72
N GLY A 251 5.21 -9.97 -4.45
CA GLY A 251 6.26 -9.11 -3.92
C GLY A 251 6.25 -9.18 -2.39
N THR A 252 7.42 -9.37 -1.79
CA THR A 252 7.56 -9.50 -0.33
C THR A 252 8.00 -8.21 0.35
N GLY A 253 7.60 -8.08 1.61
CA GLY A 253 7.88 -6.94 2.50
C GLY A 253 9.35 -6.73 2.84
N ASN A 254 9.62 -5.65 3.57
CA ASN A 254 10.91 -5.29 4.14
C ASN A 254 11.36 -6.29 5.21
N ALA A 255 12.67 -6.29 5.48
CA ALA A 255 13.23 -7.02 6.62
C ALA A 255 12.95 -6.28 7.93
N VAL A 256 12.84 -7.04 9.02
CA VAL A 256 12.68 -6.51 10.38
C VAL A 256 13.76 -7.12 11.30
N PRO A 257 14.37 -6.35 12.23
CA PRO A 257 14.13 -4.92 12.50
C PRO A 257 14.51 -4.00 11.33
N MET A 258 13.62 -3.08 10.98
CA MET A 258 13.69 -2.31 9.72
C MET A 258 15.00 -1.54 9.56
N TRP A 259 15.42 -0.84 10.62
CA TRP A 259 16.64 -0.02 10.62
C TRP A 259 17.85 -0.71 11.29
N GLY A 260 17.65 -1.92 11.82
CA GLY A 260 18.63 -2.65 12.64
C GLY A 260 19.43 -3.70 11.87
N GLY A 261 20.09 -3.32 10.77
CA GLY A 261 20.87 -4.24 9.93
C GLY A 261 21.94 -5.04 10.69
N GLU A 262 22.54 -4.43 11.70
CA GLU A 262 23.56 -5.03 12.58
C GLU A 262 23.06 -6.27 13.32
N LEU A 263 21.74 -6.38 13.53
CA LEU A 263 21.10 -7.49 14.25
C LEU A 263 20.74 -8.65 13.33
N ARG A 264 20.77 -8.43 12.01
CA ARG A 264 20.38 -9.38 10.98
C ARG A 264 21.36 -9.40 9.80
N PRO A 265 22.68 -9.56 10.03
CA PRO A 265 23.64 -9.62 8.93
C PRO A 265 23.28 -10.71 7.92
N GLY A 266 23.43 -10.40 6.64
CA GLY A 266 23.11 -11.27 5.50
C GLY A 266 22.00 -10.69 4.62
N ASN A 267 21.72 -11.35 3.50
CA ASN A 267 20.77 -10.86 2.50
C ASN A 267 19.31 -10.89 2.98
N ASN A 268 18.99 -11.62 4.05
CA ASN A 268 17.66 -11.68 4.66
C ASN A 268 16.56 -12.26 3.74
N LEU A 269 16.85 -13.31 2.97
CA LEU A 269 15.86 -13.90 2.06
C LEU A 269 14.63 -14.45 2.80
N PHE A 270 13.41 -14.30 2.29
CA PHE A 270 13.04 -13.76 0.99
C PHE A 270 12.43 -12.34 1.10
N THR A 271 13.00 -11.43 1.88
CA THR A 271 12.50 -10.02 1.95
C THR A 271 12.83 -9.24 0.67
N SER A 272 12.03 -8.23 0.34
CA SER A 272 12.18 -7.38 -0.86
C SER A 272 12.45 -8.19 -2.14
N SER A 273 11.71 -9.27 -2.31
CA SER A 273 11.89 -10.26 -3.36
C SER A 273 10.60 -10.50 -4.14
N VAL A 274 10.74 -10.80 -5.43
CA VAL A 274 9.72 -11.52 -6.17
C VAL A 274 9.85 -12.99 -5.80
N VAL A 275 8.76 -13.62 -5.41
CA VAL A 275 8.72 -15.06 -5.10
C VAL A 275 7.64 -15.72 -5.95
N ALA A 276 8.03 -16.75 -6.69
CA ALA A 276 7.13 -17.60 -7.47
C ALA A 276 6.94 -18.94 -6.77
N LEU A 277 5.67 -19.33 -6.62
CA LEU A 277 5.24 -20.51 -5.89
C LEU A 277 4.26 -21.32 -6.75
N ASP A 278 4.26 -22.63 -6.57
CA ASP A 278 3.26 -23.50 -7.18
C ASP A 278 1.86 -23.17 -6.63
N LEU A 279 0.90 -22.96 -7.54
CA LEU A 279 -0.47 -22.56 -7.23
C LEU A 279 -1.18 -23.56 -6.33
N TYR A 280 -0.95 -24.86 -6.53
CA TYR A 280 -1.72 -25.93 -5.91
C TYR A 280 -1.09 -26.46 -4.63
N THR A 281 0.25 -26.41 -4.53
CA THR A 281 0.99 -26.95 -3.37
C THR A 281 1.60 -25.89 -2.49
N GLY A 282 1.79 -24.67 -2.98
CA GLY A 282 2.54 -23.61 -2.30
C GLY A 282 4.04 -23.86 -2.26
N GLU A 283 4.55 -24.85 -3.01
CA GLU A 283 5.97 -25.17 -3.06
C GLU A 283 6.76 -24.08 -3.80
N TYR A 284 7.97 -23.82 -3.31
CA TYR A 284 8.89 -22.87 -3.92
C TYR A 284 9.27 -23.26 -5.36
N ARG A 285 9.33 -22.27 -6.26
CA ARG A 285 9.80 -22.46 -7.64
C ARG A 285 11.05 -21.63 -7.92
N TRP A 286 10.93 -20.32 -7.84
CA TRP A 286 12.05 -19.40 -8.02
C TRP A 286 11.83 -18.10 -7.24
N HIS A 287 12.90 -17.32 -7.04
CA HIS A 287 12.80 -15.96 -6.52
C HIS A 287 13.84 -15.05 -7.17
N GLN A 288 13.60 -13.74 -7.08
CA GLN A 288 14.58 -12.70 -7.42
C GLN A 288 14.53 -11.63 -6.32
N GLN A 289 15.61 -11.49 -5.56
CA GLN A 289 15.72 -10.45 -4.53
C GLN A 289 16.16 -9.13 -5.17
N LEU A 290 15.39 -8.07 -4.98
CA LEU A 290 15.63 -6.78 -5.64
C LEU A 290 16.26 -5.74 -4.71
N VAL A 291 16.34 -6.03 -3.41
CA VAL A 291 17.11 -5.26 -2.43
C VAL A 291 17.81 -6.22 -1.48
N HIS A 292 19.14 -6.24 -1.49
CA HIS A 292 19.95 -7.02 -0.56
C HIS A 292 20.07 -6.32 0.78
N HIS A 293 19.92 -7.06 1.88
CA HIS A 293 20.08 -6.51 3.23
C HIS A 293 19.31 -5.19 3.40
N GLU A 294 18.00 -5.23 3.16
CA GLU A 294 17.10 -4.07 3.10
C GLU A 294 17.24 -3.18 4.36
N LEU A 295 17.40 -1.85 4.20
CA LEU A 295 17.59 -0.87 5.28
C LEU A 295 16.82 0.44 5.07
N TRP A 296 16.02 0.54 4.02
CA TRP A 296 15.49 1.80 3.49
C TRP A 296 13.96 1.81 3.33
N GLU A 297 13.27 0.76 3.79
CA GLU A 297 11.84 0.53 3.54
C GLU A 297 11.53 0.42 2.03
N HIS A 298 12.42 -0.26 1.30
CA HIS A 298 12.27 -0.57 -0.11
C HIS A 298 11.70 -1.97 -0.31
N ASP A 299 10.49 -2.20 0.21
CA ASP A 299 9.75 -3.42 -0.02
C ASP A 299 9.11 -3.48 -1.42
N LEU A 300 8.74 -4.68 -1.89
CA LEU A 300 8.03 -4.84 -3.16
C LEU A 300 6.53 -4.72 -2.94
N ALA A 301 6.08 -3.47 -3.01
CA ALA A 301 4.80 -3.03 -2.46
C ALA A 301 3.82 -2.53 -3.53
N THR A 302 3.87 -3.15 -4.70
CA THR A 302 2.90 -3.06 -5.79
C THR A 302 2.51 -4.47 -6.23
N PRO A 303 1.30 -4.71 -6.74
CA PRO A 303 1.02 -5.98 -7.41
C PRO A 303 1.97 -6.17 -8.58
N LEU A 304 2.39 -7.41 -8.80
CA LEU A 304 3.21 -7.79 -9.95
C LEU A 304 2.31 -7.84 -11.20
N VAL A 305 2.90 -7.71 -12.38
CA VAL A 305 2.14 -7.79 -13.63
C VAL A 305 2.69 -8.94 -14.47
N VAL A 306 1.84 -9.91 -14.80
CA VAL A 306 2.14 -10.94 -15.80
C VAL A 306 1.54 -10.52 -17.12
N TYR A 307 2.36 -10.51 -18.16
CA TYR A 307 2.00 -10.03 -19.48
C TYR A 307 2.80 -10.75 -20.57
N ASP A 308 2.30 -10.69 -21.80
CA ASP A 308 3.05 -11.18 -22.95
C ASP A 308 4.00 -10.10 -23.47
N THR A 309 5.27 -10.48 -23.65
CA THR A 309 6.32 -9.64 -24.21
C THR A 309 6.99 -10.33 -25.39
N GLU A 310 7.61 -9.56 -26.28
CA GLU A 310 8.39 -10.09 -27.40
C GLU A 310 9.89 -10.05 -27.05
N VAL A 311 10.54 -11.21 -27.00
CA VAL A 311 11.98 -11.33 -26.76
C VAL A 311 12.58 -12.13 -27.90
N ASP A 312 13.55 -11.55 -28.60
CA ASP A 312 14.21 -12.16 -29.77
C ASP A 312 13.24 -12.60 -30.89
N GLY A 313 12.08 -11.96 -30.99
CA GLY A 313 11.04 -12.27 -31.98
C GLY A 313 10.13 -13.45 -31.60
N GLU A 314 10.19 -13.91 -30.36
CA GLU A 314 9.27 -14.90 -29.79
C GLU A 314 8.44 -14.25 -28.66
N THR A 315 7.14 -14.51 -28.66
CA THR A 315 6.26 -14.15 -27.55
C THR A 315 6.61 -15.00 -26.32
N ARG A 316 6.89 -14.34 -25.19
CA ARG A 316 7.14 -14.97 -23.89
C ARG A 316 6.24 -14.38 -22.82
N LYS A 317 5.83 -15.21 -21.86
CA LYS A 317 5.16 -14.72 -20.65
C LYS A 317 6.21 -14.12 -19.72
N ALA A 318 6.11 -12.83 -19.47
CA ALA A 318 6.99 -12.12 -18.56
C ALA A 318 6.25 -11.63 -17.32
N LEU A 319 7.02 -11.49 -16.24
CA LEU A 319 6.60 -10.89 -14.99
C LEU A 319 7.37 -9.58 -14.79
N ALA A 320 6.61 -8.51 -14.62
CA ALA A 320 7.12 -7.18 -14.31
C ALA A 320 6.99 -6.89 -12.80
N ALA A 321 8.09 -6.41 -12.21
CA ALA A 321 8.18 -6.00 -10.82
C ALA A 321 8.78 -4.60 -10.74
N MET A 322 8.01 -3.64 -10.23
CA MET A 322 8.53 -2.30 -9.93
C MET A 322 9.20 -2.32 -8.56
N ARG A 323 10.51 -2.07 -8.52
CA ARG A 323 11.16 -1.75 -7.26
C ARG A 323 10.73 -0.34 -6.87
N THR A 324 10.42 -0.16 -5.59
CA THR A 324 9.77 1.06 -5.11
C THR A 324 10.57 2.33 -5.38
N ASP A 325 11.89 2.25 -5.58
CA ASP A 325 12.79 3.34 -5.99
C ASP A 325 12.81 3.65 -7.50
N GLY A 326 11.86 3.12 -8.28
CA GLY A 326 11.61 3.53 -9.67
C GLY A 326 12.37 2.76 -10.74
N TYR A 327 12.86 1.55 -10.43
CA TYR A 327 13.39 0.64 -11.44
C TYR A 327 12.40 -0.48 -11.74
N LEU A 328 12.09 -0.66 -13.03
CA LEU A 328 11.30 -1.78 -13.50
C LEU A 328 12.21 -2.98 -13.78
N PHE A 329 11.92 -4.10 -13.13
CA PHE A 329 12.56 -5.39 -13.39
C PHE A 329 11.58 -6.27 -14.17
N VAL A 330 12.11 -7.05 -15.11
CA VAL A 330 11.32 -7.95 -15.96
C VAL A 330 11.98 -9.31 -15.99
N PHE A 331 11.19 -10.35 -15.69
CA PHE A 331 11.62 -11.75 -15.62
C PHE A 331 10.77 -12.60 -16.54
N ASP A 332 11.31 -13.70 -17.04
CA ASP A 332 10.51 -14.79 -17.56
C ASP A 332 9.64 -15.36 -16.42
N ALA A 333 8.33 -15.48 -16.65
CA ALA A 333 7.39 -15.81 -15.60
C ALA A 333 7.55 -17.26 -15.10
N GLU A 334 7.96 -18.19 -15.96
CA GLU A 334 8.11 -19.60 -15.59
C GLU A 334 9.41 -19.83 -14.81
N THR A 335 10.50 -19.22 -15.26
CA THR A 335 11.86 -19.55 -14.80
C THR A 335 12.45 -18.52 -13.84
N GLY A 336 11.95 -17.28 -13.85
CA GLY A 336 12.52 -16.16 -13.12
C GLY A 336 13.81 -15.61 -13.75
N GLU A 337 14.21 -16.09 -14.93
CA GLU A 337 15.38 -15.57 -15.62
C GLU A 337 15.15 -14.11 -16.05
N PRO A 338 16.14 -13.22 -15.88
CA PRO A 338 15.97 -11.82 -16.26
C PRO A 338 15.81 -11.67 -17.78
N VAL A 339 14.78 -10.92 -18.21
CA VAL A 339 14.59 -10.55 -19.62
C VAL A 339 15.59 -9.47 -20.03
N PHE A 340 15.88 -8.53 -19.12
CA PHE A 340 16.96 -7.56 -19.26
C PHE A 340 18.06 -7.92 -18.27
N GLU A 341 19.32 -7.92 -18.72
CA GLU A 341 20.48 -8.21 -17.87
C GLU A 341 20.41 -7.43 -16.55
N ILE A 342 20.71 -8.11 -15.44
CA ILE A 342 20.82 -7.50 -14.11
C ILE A 342 22.29 -7.54 -13.70
N GLU A 343 22.82 -6.39 -13.30
CA GLU A 343 24.17 -6.25 -12.79
C GLU A 343 24.17 -5.91 -11.29
N GLU A 344 25.17 -6.42 -10.58
CA GLU A 344 25.45 -6.05 -9.19
C GLU A 344 26.33 -4.80 -9.15
N ARG A 345 25.78 -3.65 -8.73
CA ARG A 345 26.53 -2.40 -8.62
C ARG A 345 26.98 -2.15 -7.19
N PRO A 346 28.24 -1.71 -6.95
CA PRO A 346 28.69 -1.30 -5.63
C PRO A 346 27.85 -0.16 -5.05
N VAL A 347 27.54 -0.25 -3.76
CA VAL A 347 26.81 0.79 -3.01
C VAL A 347 27.61 1.26 -1.77
N PRO A 348 27.28 2.39 -1.14
CA PRO A 348 27.97 2.85 0.07
C PRO A 348 28.05 1.78 1.17
N GLN A 349 29.22 1.67 1.81
CA GLN A 349 29.48 0.67 2.83
C GLN A 349 29.51 1.27 4.25
N ASN A 350 28.89 0.57 5.20
CA ASN A 350 28.91 0.90 6.62
C ASN A 350 29.10 -0.38 7.45
N GLU A 351 30.22 -0.46 8.17
CA GLU A 351 30.59 -1.66 8.93
C GLU A 351 29.61 -1.97 10.06
N PHE A 352 29.12 -0.93 10.76
CA PHE A 352 28.18 -1.09 11.85
C PHE A 352 26.86 -1.70 11.34
N LEU A 353 26.30 -1.11 10.29
CA LEU A 353 25.05 -1.54 9.68
C LEU A 353 25.13 -2.81 8.84
N ARG A 354 26.34 -3.33 8.57
CA ARG A 354 26.55 -4.54 7.75
C ARG A 354 25.93 -4.42 6.36
N THR A 355 25.96 -3.22 5.77
CA THR A 355 25.43 -2.94 4.43
C THR A 355 25.92 -3.96 3.40
N SER A 356 25.04 -4.36 2.47
CA SER A 356 25.44 -5.21 1.35
C SER A 356 26.52 -4.54 0.49
N PRO A 357 27.55 -5.26 0.01
CA PRO A 357 28.56 -4.72 -0.91
C PRO A 357 27.98 -4.16 -2.21
N THR A 358 26.92 -4.80 -2.71
CA THR A 358 26.27 -4.49 -3.99
C THR A 358 24.75 -4.52 -3.88
N GLN A 359 24.09 -3.94 -4.88
CA GLN A 359 22.65 -4.06 -5.11
C GLN A 359 22.40 -4.41 -6.58
N PRO A 360 21.28 -5.11 -6.88
CA PRO A 360 20.94 -5.49 -8.25
C PRO A 360 20.33 -4.30 -9.00
N PHE A 361 20.69 -4.14 -10.28
CA PHE A 361 20.09 -3.13 -11.16
C PHE A 361 19.90 -3.67 -12.57
N PRO A 362 18.77 -3.37 -13.24
CA PRO A 362 18.58 -3.71 -14.63
C PRO A 362 19.50 -2.83 -15.50
N VAL A 363 20.31 -3.48 -16.32
CA VAL A 363 21.25 -2.83 -17.23
C VAL A 363 20.48 -2.05 -18.28
N GLY A 364 20.87 -0.80 -18.48
CA GLY A 364 20.25 0.07 -19.48
C GLY A 364 18.84 0.53 -19.15
N ALA A 365 18.26 0.22 -17.99
CA ALA A 365 16.98 0.78 -17.59
C ALA A 365 17.10 2.27 -17.19
N ASP A 366 16.06 3.03 -17.47
CA ASP A 366 15.92 4.36 -16.86
C ASP A 366 15.34 4.24 -15.44
N LYS A 367 15.74 5.17 -14.57
CA LYS A 367 15.16 5.33 -13.24
C LYS A 367 14.07 6.38 -13.28
N VAL A 368 12.90 6.06 -12.72
CA VAL A 368 11.87 7.06 -12.45
C VAL A 368 12.34 7.98 -11.33
N GLY A 369 12.25 9.31 -11.50
CA GLY A 369 12.70 10.27 -10.49
C GLY A 369 14.23 10.30 -10.28
N SER A 370 14.68 10.97 -9.21
CA SER A 370 16.10 11.23 -8.94
C SER A 370 16.75 10.16 -8.05
N ASP A 371 18.07 10.01 -8.17
CA ASP A 371 18.88 9.12 -7.29
C ASP A 371 19.16 9.71 -5.91
N CYS A 372 19.18 11.03 -5.81
CA CYS A 372 19.50 11.77 -4.60
C CYS A 372 18.41 12.79 -4.30
N VAL A 373 18.35 13.20 -3.03
CA VAL A 373 17.48 14.29 -2.57
C VAL A 373 17.93 15.57 -3.24
N ASP A 374 16.99 16.27 -3.88
CA ASP A 374 17.21 17.66 -4.30
C ASP A 374 17.30 18.55 -3.04
N PRO A 375 18.41 19.27 -2.80
CA PRO A 375 18.55 20.19 -1.67
C PRO A 375 17.43 21.24 -1.59
N ASP A 376 16.82 21.62 -2.71
CA ASP A 376 15.72 22.60 -2.72
C ASP A 376 14.41 22.03 -2.16
N MET A 377 14.32 20.71 -1.95
CA MET A 377 13.16 20.04 -1.38
C MET A 377 13.19 20.00 0.16
N ILE A 378 14.35 20.20 0.80
CA ILE A 378 14.51 20.03 2.25
C ILE A 378 14.67 21.37 2.99
N PRO A 379 14.25 21.46 4.26
CA PRO A 379 14.44 22.69 5.05
C PRO A 379 15.93 23.01 5.28
N PRO A 380 16.29 24.29 5.50
CA PRO A 380 17.65 24.66 5.88
C PRO A 380 18.14 23.92 7.13
N GLY A 381 19.42 23.54 7.15
CA GLY A 381 20.04 22.84 8.28
C GLY A 381 20.08 21.31 8.16
N PHE A 382 19.41 20.76 7.14
CA PHE A 382 19.46 19.34 6.81
C PHE A 382 20.42 19.05 5.66
N GLU A 383 20.88 17.80 5.60
CA GLU A 383 21.75 17.29 4.54
C GLU A 383 20.98 16.37 3.58
N ALA A 384 21.19 16.59 2.28
CA ALA A 384 20.64 15.74 1.23
C ALA A 384 21.48 14.45 1.09
N GLY A 385 20.84 13.29 1.18
CA GLY A 385 21.43 11.98 0.91
C GLY A 385 21.01 11.40 -0.44
N CYS A 386 21.56 10.22 -0.74
CA CYS A 386 21.26 9.41 -1.91
C CYS A 386 20.71 8.04 -1.51
N TYR A 387 20.11 7.31 -2.46
CA TYR A 387 19.70 5.94 -2.22
C TYR A 387 20.89 5.09 -1.78
N TYR A 388 20.64 4.15 -0.88
CA TYR A 388 21.65 3.29 -0.24
C TYR A 388 22.65 3.99 0.69
N ASP A 389 22.51 5.30 0.91
CA ASP A 389 23.26 5.93 1.99
C ASP A 389 22.90 5.26 3.33
N PRO A 390 23.90 5.01 4.19
CA PRO A 390 23.65 4.42 5.49
C PRO A 390 22.85 5.38 6.38
N ILE A 391 21.91 4.83 7.15
CA ILE A 391 21.07 5.55 8.12
C ILE A 391 21.53 5.24 9.55
N GLY A 392 22.78 5.58 9.87
CA GLY A 392 23.37 5.37 11.19
C GLY A 392 22.81 6.31 12.27
N PRO A 393 22.98 5.97 13.57
CA PRO A 393 22.57 6.84 14.67
C PRO A 393 23.38 8.15 14.77
N ASP A 394 24.49 8.24 14.04
CA ASP A 394 25.41 9.38 13.95
C ASP A 394 25.01 10.42 12.88
N LEU A 395 23.90 10.22 12.17
CA LEU A 395 23.42 11.10 11.10
C LEU A 395 22.07 11.77 11.46
N PRO A 396 22.04 12.69 12.45
CA PRO A 396 20.79 13.17 13.04
C PRO A 396 19.98 14.11 12.12
N ASN A 397 20.55 14.59 11.02
CA ASN A 397 19.96 15.61 10.13
C ASN A 397 20.03 15.23 8.64
N LYS A 398 20.20 13.95 8.32
CA LYS A 398 20.25 13.49 6.94
C LYS A 398 18.85 13.11 6.44
N PHE A 399 18.49 13.63 5.27
CA PHE A 399 17.35 13.17 4.49
C PHE A 399 17.80 12.12 3.48
N ILE A 400 17.10 11.00 3.40
CA ILE A 400 17.29 10.04 2.30
C ILE A 400 16.23 10.24 1.22
N PRO A 401 16.54 9.91 -0.06
CA PRO A 401 15.56 9.96 -1.12
C PRO A 401 14.41 9.02 -0.77
N TYR A 402 13.20 9.53 -0.97
CA TYR A 402 12.00 8.72 -0.90
C TYR A 402 11.07 9.16 -2.02
N MET A 403 11.55 8.89 -3.24
CA MET A 403 10.67 8.69 -4.36
C MET A 403 10.16 7.26 -4.29
N THR A 404 8.84 7.07 -4.29
CA THR A 404 8.27 5.74 -4.13
C THR A 404 7.13 5.48 -5.09
N MET A 405 7.21 4.36 -5.80
CA MET A 405 6.14 3.77 -6.60
C MET A 405 5.51 2.63 -5.81
N ARG A 406 4.87 2.98 -4.68
CA ARG A 406 4.27 2.08 -3.69
C ARG A 406 2.76 2.24 -3.69
N PHE A 407 2.00 1.23 -3.26
CA PHE A 407 0.53 1.26 -3.09
C PHE A 407 -0.29 1.31 -4.39
N ALA A 408 -0.11 2.34 -5.21
CA ALA A 408 -0.80 2.48 -6.49
C ALA A 408 -0.39 1.35 -7.45
N PRO A 409 -1.32 0.52 -7.94
CA PRO A 409 -0.97 -0.53 -8.88
C PRO A 409 -0.60 0.07 -10.25
N MET A 410 0.41 -0.52 -10.88
CA MET A 410 0.74 -0.20 -12.27
C MET A 410 -0.28 -0.79 -13.24
N SER A 411 -0.34 -0.25 -14.44
CA SER A 411 -1.03 -0.90 -15.56
C SER A 411 -0.05 -1.17 -16.71
N TYR A 412 -0.37 -2.17 -17.53
CA TYR A 412 0.31 -2.46 -18.79
C TYR A 412 -0.69 -2.39 -19.93
N SER A 413 -0.38 -1.64 -21.00
CA SER A 413 -1.22 -1.56 -22.18
C SER A 413 -0.59 -2.31 -23.36
N PRO A 414 -1.23 -3.36 -23.90
CA PRO A 414 -0.79 -4.02 -25.13
C PRO A 414 -0.94 -3.12 -26.37
N VAL A 415 -1.72 -2.03 -26.28
CA VAL A 415 -1.88 -1.07 -27.39
C VAL A 415 -0.62 -0.23 -27.61
N THR A 416 0.09 0.12 -26.55
CA THR A 416 1.31 0.92 -26.60
C THR A 416 2.57 0.10 -26.36
N GLY A 417 2.45 -1.02 -25.62
CA GLY A 417 3.57 -1.77 -25.08
C GLY A 417 4.19 -1.09 -23.85
N TYR A 418 3.44 -0.22 -23.15
CA TYR A 418 3.98 0.56 -22.03
C TYR A 418 3.40 0.13 -20.69
N PHE A 419 4.22 0.24 -19.65
CA PHE A 419 3.79 0.27 -18.26
C PHE A 419 3.50 1.71 -17.82
N TYR A 420 2.47 1.89 -17.00
CA TYR A 420 2.08 3.18 -16.44
C TYR A 420 2.11 3.12 -14.92
N GLY A 421 2.79 4.08 -14.30
CA GLY A 421 3.05 4.11 -12.87
C GLY A 421 2.99 5.51 -12.27
N MET A 422 2.71 5.56 -10.97
CA MET A 422 2.46 6.78 -10.21
C MET A 422 3.41 6.78 -9.02
N ALA A 423 4.12 7.89 -8.82
CA ALA A 423 5.11 8.03 -7.77
C ALA A 423 4.79 9.20 -6.85
N CYS A 424 5.22 9.07 -5.60
CA CYS A 424 5.38 10.18 -4.68
C CYS A 424 6.83 10.57 -4.64
N VAL A 425 7.14 11.85 -4.46
CA VAL A 425 8.48 12.36 -4.15
C VAL A 425 8.39 13.21 -2.89
N TYR A 426 8.83 12.65 -1.77
CA TYR A 426 8.94 13.36 -0.49
C TYR A 426 10.12 12.80 0.31
N PRO A 427 11.32 13.43 0.27
CA PRO A 427 12.47 12.96 1.04
C PRO A 427 12.13 12.64 2.50
N ARG A 428 12.73 11.59 3.07
CA ARG A 428 12.47 11.21 4.47
C ARG A 428 13.64 11.56 5.37
N TRP A 429 13.36 12.23 6.48
CA TRP A 429 14.30 12.35 7.58
C TRP A 429 14.20 11.10 8.44
N ILE A 430 15.19 10.22 8.32
CA ILE A 430 15.25 8.99 9.11
C ILE A 430 16.18 9.21 10.29
N LYS A 431 15.58 9.23 11.48
CA LYS A 431 16.26 9.30 12.76
C LYS A 431 16.31 7.90 13.36
N ARG A 432 17.49 7.31 13.31
CA ARG A 432 17.69 5.96 13.84
C ARG A 432 18.27 6.04 15.27
N PRO A 433 17.65 5.42 16.28
CA PRO A 433 18.28 5.24 17.59
C PRO A 433 19.27 4.07 17.60
N GLU A 434 20.12 4.00 18.64
CA GLU A 434 21.05 2.89 18.85
C GLU A 434 20.34 1.53 18.95
N ASN A 435 19.15 1.49 19.56
CA ASN A 435 18.32 0.29 19.60
C ASN A 435 17.68 0.04 18.22
N GLY A 436 18.27 -0.86 17.42
CA GLY A 436 17.79 -1.21 16.08
C GLY A 436 16.35 -1.73 16.02
N TRP A 437 15.75 -2.17 17.13
CA TRP A 437 14.34 -2.62 17.19
C TRP A 437 13.32 -1.48 17.21
N PHE A 438 13.77 -0.25 17.42
CA PHE A 438 12.91 0.92 17.46
C PHE A 438 12.54 1.37 16.05
N PHE A 439 11.25 1.51 15.79
CA PHE A 439 10.69 1.94 14.50
C PHE A 439 9.76 3.15 14.66
N THR A 440 8.95 3.19 15.71
CA THR A 440 7.99 4.27 15.96
C THR A 440 8.68 5.63 16.03
N GLY A 441 8.22 6.60 15.23
CA GLY A 441 8.72 7.97 15.26
C GLY A 441 10.13 8.18 14.69
N THR A 442 10.72 7.15 14.07
CA THR A 442 12.05 7.23 13.42
C THR A 442 11.98 7.93 12.06
N THR A 443 10.88 7.80 11.32
CA THR A 443 10.64 8.55 10.08
C THR A 443 9.91 9.84 10.40
N VAL A 444 10.58 10.98 10.21
CA VAL A 444 10.05 12.30 10.57
C VAL A 444 9.79 13.12 9.33
N ARG A 445 8.67 13.86 9.34
CA ARG A 445 8.35 14.89 8.35
C ARG A 445 8.70 16.24 8.95
N ALA A 446 9.75 16.88 8.46
CA ALA A 446 10.16 18.20 8.95
C ALA A 446 9.28 19.30 8.34
N PRO A 447 8.86 20.32 9.12
CA PRO A 447 8.18 21.49 8.58
C PRO A 447 9.04 22.20 7.52
N GLY A 448 8.42 22.62 6.42
CA GLY A 448 9.09 23.21 5.26
C GLY A 448 9.58 22.20 4.21
N LEU A 449 9.44 20.89 4.46
CA LEU A 449 9.72 19.85 3.47
C LEU A 449 8.76 19.99 2.29
N LYS A 450 9.30 20.00 1.07
CA LYS A 450 8.51 20.02 -0.16
C LYS A 450 8.20 18.59 -0.62
N GLN A 451 7.10 18.44 -1.34
CA GLN A 451 6.68 17.17 -1.94
C GLN A 451 5.97 17.41 -3.28
N HIS A 452 6.11 16.46 -4.20
CA HIS A 452 5.40 16.41 -5.48
C HIS A 452 5.18 14.94 -5.89
N GLY A 453 4.59 14.69 -7.05
CA GLY A 453 4.39 13.36 -7.59
C GLY A 453 4.90 13.24 -9.02
N LEU A 454 4.96 12.01 -9.52
CA LEU A 454 5.32 11.72 -10.90
C LEU A 454 4.28 10.78 -11.52
N HIS A 455 3.85 11.08 -12.74
CA HIS A 455 3.15 10.12 -13.61
C HIS A 455 4.13 9.70 -14.70
N VAL A 456 4.25 8.40 -14.97
CA VAL A 456 5.27 7.89 -15.89
C VAL A 456 4.72 6.80 -16.81
N ALA A 457 5.25 6.76 -18.03
CA ALA A 457 5.19 5.59 -18.91
C ALA A 457 6.58 5.03 -19.21
N LEU A 458 6.72 3.71 -19.11
CA LEU A 458 7.94 2.95 -19.37
C LEU A 458 7.68 1.98 -20.53
N ASP A 459 8.57 1.94 -21.51
CA ASP A 459 8.47 0.98 -22.62
C ASP A 459 8.91 -0.41 -22.15
N SER A 460 8.02 -1.41 -22.21
CA SER A 460 8.28 -2.77 -21.73
C SER A 460 9.39 -3.49 -22.48
N ARG A 461 9.70 -3.05 -23.71
CA ARG A 461 10.66 -3.70 -24.62
C ARG A 461 12.07 -3.18 -24.45
N THR A 462 12.22 -1.98 -23.89
CA THR A 462 13.54 -1.30 -23.76
C THR A 462 13.85 -0.89 -22.33
N ASN A 463 12.87 -0.93 -21.44
CA ASN A 463 12.97 -0.48 -20.06
C ASN A 463 13.34 1.01 -19.92
N LYS A 464 12.89 1.82 -20.89
CA LYS A 464 13.14 3.27 -20.99
C LYS A 464 11.90 4.09 -20.70
N ILE A 465 12.09 5.27 -20.12
CA ILE A 465 11.00 6.22 -19.91
C ILE A 465 10.58 6.77 -21.27
N VAL A 466 9.30 6.64 -21.60
CA VAL A 466 8.68 7.24 -22.78
C VAL A 466 8.28 8.68 -22.50
N TRP A 467 7.63 8.88 -21.36
CA TRP A 467 7.30 10.19 -20.82
C TRP A 467 7.23 10.12 -19.29
N GLN A 468 7.55 11.23 -18.65
CA GLN A 468 7.42 11.43 -17.20
C GLN A 468 6.96 12.87 -16.96
N HIS A 469 5.84 13.02 -16.24
CA HIS A 469 5.29 14.31 -15.87
C HIS A 469 5.40 14.50 -14.36
N GLU A 470 5.93 15.65 -13.96
CA GLU A 470 5.83 16.10 -12.58
C GLU A 470 4.43 16.65 -12.33
N VAL A 471 3.79 16.16 -11.28
CA VAL A 471 2.48 16.64 -10.81
C VAL A 471 2.64 17.30 -9.45
N PRO A 472 1.86 18.36 -9.12
CA PRO A 472 2.10 19.15 -7.91
C PRO A 472 2.00 18.36 -6.60
N TRP A 473 1.25 17.25 -6.60
CA TRP A 473 0.88 16.53 -5.39
C TRP A 473 1.58 15.17 -5.32
N SER A 474 1.94 14.74 -4.11
CA SER A 474 2.52 13.42 -3.86
C SER A 474 1.51 12.29 -4.12
N ASP A 475 1.62 11.56 -5.25
CA ASP A 475 0.50 10.82 -5.86
C ASP A 475 0.68 9.29 -6.04
N CYS A 476 1.52 8.64 -5.24
CA CYS A 476 1.63 7.17 -5.20
C CYS A 476 0.53 6.46 -4.39
N ASN A 477 -0.25 7.17 -3.59
CA ASN A 477 -1.28 6.59 -2.72
C ASN A 477 -2.70 6.59 -3.30
N SER A 478 -2.83 6.96 -4.57
CA SER A 478 -4.09 7.12 -5.28
C SER A 478 -4.48 5.84 -6.04
N SER A 479 -5.35 5.96 -7.06
CA SER A 479 -5.95 4.82 -7.76
C SER A 479 -4.97 3.95 -8.55
N GLY A 480 -3.75 4.43 -8.82
CA GLY A 480 -2.94 3.88 -9.90
C GLY A 480 -3.64 4.02 -11.26
N ALA A 481 -3.13 3.32 -12.27
CA ALA A 481 -3.57 3.49 -13.66
C ALA A 481 -4.56 2.39 -14.06
N LEU A 482 -5.52 2.77 -14.90
CA LEU A 482 -6.35 1.89 -15.72
C LEU A 482 -6.10 2.25 -17.18
N THR A 483 -5.81 1.29 -18.05
CA THR A 483 -5.70 1.54 -19.50
C THR A 483 -6.82 0.86 -20.26
N THR A 484 -7.22 1.43 -21.39
CA THR A 484 -8.25 0.87 -22.27
C THR A 484 -7.71 0.67 -23.69
N ALA A 485 -8.36 -0.21 -24.46
CA ALA A 485 -8.01 -0.44 -25.86
C ALA A 485 -8.25 0.79 -26.75
N SER A 486 -9.07 1.77 -26.31
CA SER A 486 -9.24 3.05 -27.01
C SER A 486 -8.03 3.99 -26.93
N GLY A 487 -7.01 3.66 -26.14
CA GLY A 487 -5.82 4.49 -25.97
C GLY A 487 -5.92 5.52 -24.83
N LEU A 488 -6.91 5.39 -23.94
CA LEU A 488 -7.04 6.22 -22.74
C LEU A 488 -6.43 5.56 -21.52
N MET A 489 -5.83 6.36 -20.65
CA MET A 489 -5.46 5.98 -19.29
C MET A 489 -6.34 6.77 -18.31
N PHE A 490 -6.88 6.12 -17.28
CA PHE A 490 -7.65 6.75 -16.22
C PHE A 490 -6.90 6.67 -14.90
N HIS A 491 -6.93 7.77 -14.16
CA HIS A 491 -6.27 7.89 -12.86
C HIS A 491 -6.97 8.94 -12.00
N THR A 492 -6.99 8.74 -10.69
CA THR A 492 -7.44 9.76 -9.75
C THR A 492 -6.26 10.56 -9.23
N GLU A 493 -6.34 11.89 -9.31
CA GLU A 493 -5.33 12.78 -8.76
C GLU A 493 -5.60 13.10 -7.28
N ALA A 494 -4.54 13.49 -6.59
CA ALA A 494 -4.53 13.81 -5.17
C ALA A 494 -5.57 14.85 -4.73
N ASP A 495 -5.91 15.82 -5.57
CA ASP A 495 -6.87 16.89 -5.30
C ASP A 495 -8.34 16.49 -5.56
N GLY A 496 -8.59 15.20 -5.83
CA GLY A 496 -9.93 14.63 -5.94
C GLY A 496 -10.49 14.59 -7.37
N ASN A 497 -9.68 14.91 -8.37
CA ASN A 497 -10.06 14.74 -9.77
C ASN A 497 -9.94 13.26 -10.20
N LEU A 498 -10.91 12.78 -10.96
CA LEU A 498 -10.71 11.67 -11.89
C LEU A 498 -10.28 12.27 -13.23
N GLY A 499 -9.12 11.87 -13.73
CA GLY A 499 -8.61 12.25 -15.04
C GLY A 499 -8.69 11.13 -16.07
N ALA A 500 -8.82 11.52 -17.33
CA ALA A 500 -8.59 10.69 -18.50
C ALA A 500 -7.44 11.30 -19.32
N PHE A 501 -6.45 10.47 -19.65
CA PHE A 501 -5.17 10.86 -20.21
C PHE A 501 -4.91 10.11 -21.52
N ASP A 502 -4.22 10.74 -22.46
CA ASP A 502 -3.67 10.03 -23.63
C ASP A 502 -2.54 9.09 -23.19
N GLN A 503 -2.63 7.81 -23.55
CA GLN A 503 -1.64 6.80 -23.17
C GLN A 503 -0.23 7.03 -23.73
N ARG A 504 -0.09 7.74 -24.86
CA ARG A 504 1.20 7.92 -25.55
C ARG A 504 1.93 9.18 -25.10
N THR A 505 1.20 10.21 -24.67
CA THR A 505 1.79 11.49 -24.28
C THR A 505 1.67 11.78 -22.79
N GLY A 506 0.71 11.15 -22.10
CA GLY A 506 0.36 11.50 -20.72
C GLY A 506 -0.42 12.80 -20.60
N GLU A 507 -0.87 13.40 -21.72
CA GLU A 507 -1.66 14.63 -21.70
C GLU A 507 -3.06 14.38 -21.13
N VAL A 508 -3.52 15.28 -20.26
CA VAL A 508 -4.87 15.29 -19.73
C VAL A 508 -5.85 15.66 -20.84
N LEU A 509 -6.82 14.79 -21.12
CA LEU A 509 -7.88 15.03 -22.11
C LEU A 509 -9.21 15.43 -21.45
N TRP A 510 -9.43 14.98 -20.22
CA TRP A 510 -10.66 15.26 -19.45
C TRP A 510 -10.41 15.10 -17.96
N GLN A 511 -11.12 15.86 -17.14
CA GLN A 511 -11.10 15.77 -15.68
C GLN A 511 -12.50 15.97 -15.09
N PHE A 512 -12.74 15.34 -13.95
CA PHE A 512 -13.97 15.49 -13.18
C PHE A 512 -13.71 15.48 -11.67
N GLN A 513 -14.20 16.50 -10.97
CA GLN A 513 -14.01 16.64 -9.54
C GLN A 513 -15.04 15.82 -8.74
N THR A 514 -14.55 14.89 -7.94
CA THR A 514 -15.37 13.96 -7.15
C THR A 514 -15.76 14.52 -5.77
N GLY A 515 -15.10 15.59 -5.31
CA GLY A 515 -15.38 16.30 -4.06
C GLY A 515 -14.76 15.70 -2.80
N GLN A 516 -13.74 14.85 -2.95
CA GLN A 516 -13.02 14.15 -1.88
C GLN A 516 -11.55 14.06 -2.24
N ILE A 517 -10.63 14.14 -1.26
CA ILE A 517 -9.19 14.09 -1.49
C ILE A 517 -8.76 12.68 -1.92
N GLY A 518 -7.90 12.60 -2.94
CA GLY A 518 -7.40 11.38 -3.56
C GLY A 518 -6.21 10.71 -2.88
N LEU A 519 -5.69 11.29 -1.79
CA LEU A 519 -4.52 10.77 -1.05
C LEU A 519 -4.89 10.15 0.30
N PHE A 520 -4.09 9.18 0.74
CA PHE A 520 -4.12 8.61 2.09
C PHE A 520 -3.17 9.37 3.03
N GLY A 521 -3.62 9.77 4.22
CA GLY A 521 -2.81 10.46 5.24
C GLY A 521 -3.57 11.50 6.05
N SER A 522 -2.84 12.46 6.65
CA SER A 522 -3.42 13.55 7.48
C SER A 522 -4.51 14.37 6.79
N ASN A 523 -4.56 14.32 5.44
CA ASN A 523 -5.52 15.08 4.62
C ASN A 523 -6.46 14.20 3.78
N GLY A 524 -6.50 12.86 3.90
CA GLY A 524 -7.45 12.04 3.12
C GLY A 524 -7.32 10.52 3.29
N PHE A 525 -8.23 9.74 2.69
CA PHE A 525 -8.25 8.27 2.77
C PHE A 525 -7.85 7.55 1.47
N GLY A 526 -7.47 8.29 0.43
CA GLY A 526 -7.07 7.76 -0.88
C GLY A 526 -8.25 7.40 -1.78
N GLY A 527 -8.09 7.59 -3.10
CA GLY A 527 -8.97 6.98 -4.10
C GLY A 527 -8.61 5.50 -4.31
N GLY A 528 -9.61 4.63 -4.39
CA GLY A 528 -9.39 3.24 -4.80
C GLY A 528 -9.13 3.12 -6.30
N PRO A 529 -8.47 2.04 -6.76
CA PRO A 529 -8.17 1.86 -8.17
C PRO A 529 -9.37 1.93 -9.09
N VAL A 530 -9.25 2.72 -10.17
CA VAL A 530 -10.30 2.93 -11.19
C VAL A 530 -10.52 1.63 -11.96
N VAL A 531 -11.77 1.28 -12.23
CA VAL A 531 -12.12 0.13 -13.08
C VAL A 531 -13.06 0.55 -14.20
N THR A 532 -13.20 -0.28 -15.21
CA THR A 532 -14.19 -0.11 -16.27
C THR A 532 -14.88 -1.43 -16.57
N TYR A 533 -16.14 -1.38 -16.97
CA TYR A 533 -17.00 -2.52 -17.26
C TYR A 533 -18.10 -2.07 -18.21
N ALA A 534 -18.94 -3.00 -18.68
CA ALA A 534 -20.10 -2.64 -19.50
C ALA A 534 -21.38 -3.32 -19.01
N ILE A 535 -22.47 -2.57 -18.94
CA ILE A 535 -23.81 -3.08 -18.63
C ILE A 535 -24.73 -2.70 -19.78
N ASP A 536 -25.45 -3.69 -20.31
CA ASP A 536 -26.41 -3.50 -21.41
C ASP A 536 -25.83 -2.75 -22.63
N GLY A 537 -24.54 -2.94 -22.90
CA GLY A 537 -23.81 -2.32 -24.02
C GLY A 537 -23.31 -0.89 -23.76
N GLU A 538 -23.52 -0.34 -22.56
CA GLU A 538 -22.95 0.95 -22.14
C GLU A 538 -21.68 0.71 -21.30
N GLN A 539 -20.59 1.37 -21.66
CA GLN A 539 -19.34 1.34 -20.90
C GLN A 539 -19.44 2.29 -19.70
N TYR A 540 -19.05 1.77 -18.54
CA TYR A 540 -18.93 2.51 -17.30
C TYR A 540 -17.47 2.58 -16.85
N VAL A 541 -17.12 3.66 -16.16
CA VAL A 541 -15.91 3.78 -15.34
C VAL A 541 -16.35 3.94 -13.89
N ALA A 542 -15.72 3.25 -12.93
CA ALA A 542 -16.07 3.37 -11.52
C ALA A 542 -14.86 3.39 -10.60
N LEU A 543 -15.02 4.01 -9.44
CA LEU A 543 -13.98 4.11 -8.41
C LEU A 543 -14.58 4.41 -7.03
N THR A 544 -13.78 4.18 -6.00
CA THR A 544 -14.03 4.67 -4.64
C THR A 544 -13.21 5.92 -4.38
N MET A 545 -13.80 6.92 -3.73
CA MET A 545 -13.10 8.13 -3.29
C MET A 545 -13.59 8.52 -1.89
N GLY A 546 -12.83 8.11 -0.88
CA GLY A 546 -13.22 8.32 0.52
C GLY A 546 -14.59 7.70 0.81
N ARG A 547 -15.58 8.52 1.18
CA ARG A 547 -16.95 8.08 1.48
C ARG A 547 -17.86 7.91 0.25
N LEU A 548 -17.37 8.22 -0.94
CA LEU A 548 -18.15 8.18 -2.18
C LEU A 548 -17.72 7.02 -3.06
N VAL A 549 -18.69 6.38 -3.72
CA VAL A 549 -18.47 5.45 -4.83
C VAL A 549 -19.09 6.09 -6.06
N TRP A 550 -18.30 6.24 -7.13
CA TRP A 550 -18.74 6.88 -8.35
C TRP A 550 -18.83 5.88 -9.50
N GLY A 551 -19.83 6.07 -10.34
CA GLY A 551 -19.91 5.51 -11.69
C GLY A 551 -20.04 6.61 -12.73
N PHE A 552 -19.38 6.45 -13.86
CA PHE A 552 -19.33 7.41 -14.96
C PHE A 552 -19.67 6.71 -16.27
N LYS A 553 -20.33 7.42 -17.19
CA LYS A 553 -20.56 6.96 -18.57
C LYS A 553 -20.70 8.15 -19.51
N LEU A 554 -20.66 7.89 -20.82
CA LEU A 554 -20.96 8.93 -21.82
C LEU A 554 -22.41 9.43 -21.63
N GLY A 555 -22.58 10.74 -21.60
CA GLY A 555 -23.88 11.38 -21.35
C GLY A 555 -24.36 11.31 -19.89
N GLY A 556 -23.49 10.96 -18.94
CA GLY A 556 -23.80 11.02 -17.51
C GLY A 556 -24.17 12.45 -17.07
N THR A 557 -25.19 12.58 -16.22
CA THR A 557 -25.78 13.88 -15.85
C THR A 557 -25.56 14.29 -14.39
N VAL A 558 -24.96 13.42 -13.56
CA VAL A 558 -24.58 13.76 -12.20
C VAL A 558 -23.39 14.73 -12.27
N PRO A 559 -23.53 15.97 -11.74
CA PRO A 559 -22.52 17.00 -11.88
C PRO A 559 -21.31 16.74 -10.96
N PRO A 560 -20.16 17.36 -11.26
CA PRO A 560 -19.01 17.35 -10.37
C PRO A 560 -19.35 18.00 -9.03
N ARG A 561 -18.60 17.60 -8.00
CA ARG A 561 -18.72 18.19 -6.66
C ARG A 561 -17.75 19.38 -6.52
N PRO A 562 -17.95 20.27 -5.54
CA PRO A 562 -16.97 21.29 -5.21
C PRO A 562 -15.61 20.66 -4.89
N ALA A 563 -14.53 21.26 -5.38
CA ALA A 563 -13.18 20.79 -5.07
C ALA A 563 -12.91 20.89 -3.56
N PRO A 564 -12.29 19.86 -2.96
CA PRO A 564 -11.79 19.96 -1.58
C PRO A 564 -10.61 20.94 -1.51
N GLU A 565 -10.16 21.24 -0.29
CA GLU A 565 -8.88 21.90 -0.11
C GLU A 565 -7.76 20.99 -0.64
N PRO A 566 -6.88 21.46 -1.55
CA PRO A 566 -5.83 20.63 -2.09
C PRO A 566 -4.81 20.27 -0.99
N PRO A 567 -4.13 19.12 -1.10
CA PRO A 567 -3.08 18.77 -0.16
C PRO A 567 -1.92 19.78 -0.24
N PRO A 568 -1.19 20.03 0.86
CA PRO A 568 -0.05 20.95 0.85
C PRO A 568 1.10 20.37 0.01
N THR A 569 1.75 21.19 -0.81
CA THR A 569 3.04 20.85 -1.47
C THR A 569 4.25 21.14 -0.60
N VAL A 570 4.08 21.96 0.44
CA VAL A 570 5.10 22.27 1.45
C VAL A 570 4.50 21.94 2.81
N LEU A 571 5.15 21.04 3.55
CA LEU A 571 4.61 20.57 4.81
C LEU A 571 4.58 21.70 5.85
N PRO A 572 3.42 21.97 6.46
CA PRO A 572 3.32 22.94 7.54
C PRO A 572 3.88 22.35 8.85
N PHE A 573 3.87 23.16 9.90
CA PHE A 573 3.98 22.64 11.25
C PHE A 573 2.70 21.87 11.63
N GLU A 574 2.85 20.58 11.89
CA GLU A 574 1.77 19.68 12.30
C GLU A 574 1.94 19.19 13.73
N GLY A 575 0.86 18.67 14.32
CA GLY A 575 0.85 18.08 15.66
C GLY A 575 0.16 18.94 16.73
N PRO A 576 0.01 18.40 17.95
CA PRO A 576 -0.74 19.05 19.02
C PRO A 576 -0.04 20.32 19.50
N VAL A 577 -0.84 21.36 19.76
CA VAL A 577 -0.41 22.59 20.43
C VAL A 577 -0.72 22.45 21.92
N ALA A 578 0.27 22.63 22.78
CA ALA A 578 0.07 22.64 24.22
C ALA A 578 0.07 24.08 24.77
N ASP A 579 -0.91 24.40 25.61
CA ASP A 579 -0.95 25.66 26.35
C ASP A 579 0.10 25.64 27.48
N THR A 580 1.31 26.09 27.18
CA THR A 580 2.45 26.05 28.10
C THR A 580 3.53 27.06 27.75
N GLY A 581 4.05 27.74 28.77
CA GLY A 581 5.26 28.56 28.66
C GLY A 581 6.57 27.79 28.90
N THR A 582 6.54 26.46 28.98
CA THR A 582 7.73 25.62 29.23
C THR A 582 7.88 24.55 28.16
N ILE A 583 9.08 24.43 27.60
CA ILE A 583 9.46 23.45 26.58
C ILE A 583 10.74 22.74 27.02
N GLU A 584 10.75 21.42 26.95
CA GLU A 584 11.96 20.63 27.18
C GLU A 584 12.69 20.41 25.86
N LEU A 585 14.01 20.62 25.86
CA LEU A 585 14.92 20.39 24.72
C LEU A 585 15.28 18.91 24.58
N LYS A 586 14.26 18.05 24.67
CA LYS A 586 14.35 16.60 24.53
C LYS A 586 12.98 16.07 24.18
N ARG A 587 12.93 14.99 23.41
CA ARG A 587 11.73 14.18 23.22
C ARG A 587 11.96 12.75 23.70
N VAL A 588 11.03 12.21 24.49
CA VAL A 588 11.00 10.80 24.85
C VAL A 588 9.93 10.13 24.00
N ILE A 589 10.32 9.10 23.26
CA ILE A 589 9.41 8.29 22.45
C ILE A 589 9.39 6.91 23.06
N THR A 590 8.20 6.37 23.32
CA THR A 590 8.01 5.04 23.85
C THR A 590 7.40 4.15 22.78
N GLN A 591 7.96 2.95 22.61
CA GLN A 591 7.44 1.93 21.72
C GLN A 591 7.11 0.68 22.52
N SER A 592 5.85 0.25 22.44
CA SER A 592 5.38 -1.00 23.03
C SER A 592 5.20 -2.05 21.95
N ASN A 593 5.69 -3.26 22.20
CA ASN A 593 5.46 -4.43 21.36
C ASN A 593 4.61 -5.43 22.15
N GLU A 594 3.35 -5.59 21.76
CA GLU A 594 2.38 -6.45 22.44
C GLU A 594 2.71 -7.94 22.31
N ASN A 595 3.33 -8.36 21.21
CA ASN A 595 3.70 -9.75 20.97
C ASN A 595 4.85 -10.22 21.89
N THR A 596 5.74 -9.31 22.26
CA THR A 596 6.91 -9.61 23.13
C THR A 596 6.75 -9.08 24.55
N GLY A 597 5.77 -8.21 24.81
CA GLY A 597 5.64 -7.47 26.07
C GLY A 597 6.77 -6.46 26.31
N ARG A 598 7.59 -6.17 25.29
CA ARG A 598 8.74 -5.26 25.38
C ARG A 598 8.28 -3.81 25.27
N ASN A 599 8.77 -2.97 26.18
CA ASN A 599 8.67 -1.52 26.09
C ASN A 599 10.07 -0.96 25.93
N ASP A 600 10.32 -0.29 24.82
CA ASP A 600 11.54 0.45 24.56
C ASP A 600 11.28 1.95 24.67
N GLU A 601 12.28 2.68 25.15
CA GLU A 601 12.28 4.13 25.15
C GLU A 601 13.46 4.64 24.32
N TRP A 602 13.19 5.65 23.50
CA TRP A 602 14.21 6.41 22.79
C TRP A 602 14.20 7.85 23.29
N HIS A 603 15.37 8.31 23.68
CA HIS A 603 15.65 9.69 24.07
C HIS A 603 16.22 10.44 22.87
N ASP A 604 15.39 11.25 22.23
CA ASP A 604 15.76 12.09 21.11
C ASP A 604 16.22 13.46 21.63
N ASP A 605 17.54 13.62 21.74
CA ASP A 605 18.21 14.83 22.23
C ASP A 605 18.10 16.02 21.27
N TYR A 606 17.57 15.80 20.06
CA TYR A 606 17.28 16.87 19.08
C TYR A 606 15.78 17.19 19.00
N GLY A 607 14.95 16.49 19.76
CA GLY A 607 13.50 16.68 19.80
C GLY A 607 13.07 17.75 20.82
N LEU A 608 11.79 18.14 20.75
CA LEU A 608 11.18 19.13 21.64
C LEU A 608 9.90 18.55 22.27
N THR A 609 9.67 18.87 23.55
CA THR A 609 8.45 18.48 24.27
C THR A 609 7.85 19.68 25.01
N PRO A 610 6.70 20.23 24.58
CA PRO A 610 6.06 20.00 23.28
C PRO A 610 6.86 20.66 22.13
N ALA A 611 6.66 20.18 20.90
CA ALA A 611 7.20 20.85 19.71
C ALA A 611 6.43 22.12 19.31
N ARG A 612 5.14 22.20 19.69
CA ARG A 612 4.26 23.35 19.45
C ARG A 612 3.63 23.77 20.77
N ALA A 613 3.75 25.05 21.10
CA ALA A 613 3.16 25.61 22.32
C ALA A 613 2.35 26.88 22.01
N SER A 614 1.30 27.14 22.77
CA SER A 614 0.59 28.41 22.77
C SER A 614 0.80 29.16 24.08
N VAL A 615 0.88 30.49 24.02
CA VAL A 615 0.99 31.38 25.18
C VAL A 615 0.28 32.71 24.91
N ALA A 616 -0.13 33.43 25.94
CA ALA A 616 -0.60 34.81 25.80
C ALA A 616 0.56 35.78 25.53
N ALA A 617 0.32 36.86 24.80
CA ALA A 617 1.29 37.95 24.65
C ALA A 617 1.84 38.45 26.01
N GLY A 618 3.16 38.68 26.07
CA GLY A 618 3.89 39.06 27.28
C GLY A 618 4.28 37.90 28.19
N THR A 619 3.97 36.65 27.80
CA THR A 619 4.37 35.47 28.57
C THR A 619 5.87 35.20 28.44
N ARG A 620 6.50 34.85 29.57
CA ARG A 620 7.87 34.31 29.57
C ARG A 620 7.83 32.84 29.17
N VAL A 621 8.40 32.53 28.00
CA VAL A 621 8.62 31.17 27.54
C VAL A 621 10.00 30.69 28.00
N THR A 622 10.09 29.47 28.51
CA THR A 622 11.30 28.88 29.08
C THR A 622 11.62 27.54 28.43
N TRP A 623 12.86 27.37 27.98
CA TRP A 623 13.40 26.11 27.50
C TRP A 623 14.28 25.50 28.58
N THR A 624 14.04 24.24 28.93
CA THR A 624 14.87 23.46 29.86
C THR A 624 15.73 22.47 29.08
N ASN A 625 17.01 22.33 29.44
CA ASN A 625 17.93 21.43 28.75
C ASN A 625 18.27 20.20 29.63
N PRO A 626 17.56 19.08 29.49
CA PRO A 626 17.90 17.84 30.19
C PRO A 626 18.97 17.01 29.47
N THR A 627 19.48 17.45 28.32
CA THR A 627 20.40 16.69 27.46
C THR A 627 21.87 16.95 27.81
N GLY A 628 22.76 16.17 27.22
CA GLY A 628 24.21 16.42 27.26
C GLY A 628 24.70 17.48 26.27
N LEU A 629 23.83 17.99 25.39
CA LEU A 629 24.16 18.96 24.35
C LEU A 629 24.03 20.39 24.86
N SER A 630 24.70 21.34 24.20
CA SER A 630 24.46 22.78 24.39
C SER A 630 23.49 23.27 23.32
N HIS A 631 22.55 24.13 23.69
CA HIS A 631 21.55 24.66 22.76
C HIS A 631 21.40 26.17 22.87
N THR A 632 21.31 26.86 21.75
CA THR A 632 20.93 28.27 21.67
C THR A 632 19.66 28.39 20.84
N ILE A 633 18.54 28.67 21.50
CA ILE A 633 17.23 28.75 20.84
C ILE A 633 17.02 30.16 20.30
N SER A 634 16.75 30.25 19.00
CA SER A 634 16.64 31.52 18.28
C SER A 634 15.45 31.49 17.34
N ALA A 635 14.74 32.62 17.24
CA ALA A 635 13.70 32.81 16.24
C ALA A 635 14.28 32.67 14.83
N ARG A 636 13.55 32.03 13.91
CA ARG A 636 14.01 31.89 12.52
C ARG A 636 14.14 33.23 11.79
N ASP A 637 13.34 34.22 12.15
CA ASP A 637 13.41 35.58 11.63
C ASP A 637 14.50 36.43 12.29
N GLY A 638 15.21 35.89 13.30
CA GLY A 638 16.26 36.58 14.06
C GLY A 638 15.75 37.57 15.10
N SER A 639 14.45 37.60 15.40
CA SER A 639 13.85 38.57 16.33
C SER A 639 14.26 38.39 17.80
N TRP A 640 14.61 37.18 18.24
CA TRP A 640 15.02 36.89 19.61
C TRP A 640 15.93 35.66 19.71
N THR A 641 16.64 35.54 20.84
CA THR A 641 17.45 34.38 21.21
C THR A 641 17.49 34.20 22.73
N THR A 642 17.59 32.96 23.21
CA THR A 642 17.81 32.64 24.62
C THR A 642 19.26 32.89 25.07
N GLY A 643 20.20 32.98 24.12
CA GLY A 643 21.62 32.70 24.38
C GLY A 643 21.87 31.22 24.69
N PRO A 644 23.12 30.82 24.99
CA PRO A 644 23.47 29.42 25.22
C PRO A 644 22.83 28.83 26.49
N ILE A 645 22.24 27.65 26.35
CA ILE A 645 21.64 26.84 27.41
C ILE A 645 22.47 25.56 27.55
N GLY A 646 23.34 25.52 28.56
CA GLY A 646 24.14 24.33 28.87
C GLY A 646 23.34 23.18 29.47
N PRO A 647 23.93 21.98 29.59
CA PRO A 647 23.30 20.82 30.22
C PRO A 647 22.77 21.13 31.63
N GLY A 648 21.51 20.78 31.88
CA GLY A 648 20.79 21.03 33.13
C GLY A 648 20.35 22.48 33.37
N ALA A 649 20.63 23.39 32.43
CA ALA A 649 20.25 24.80 32.53
C ALA A 649 18.91 25.09 31.83
N SER A 650 18.44 26.33 31.99
CA SER A 650 17.27 26.84 31.29
C SER A 650 17.55 28.23 30.72
N GLY A 651 16.91 28.54 29.59
CA GLY A 651 16.90 29.86 28.98
C GLY A 651 15.46 30.34 28.77
N SER A 652 15.22 31.64 28.74
CA SER A 652 13.87 32.19 28.58
C SER A 652 13.86 33.44 27.73
N VAL A 653 12.75 33.68 27.02
CA VAL A 653 12.43 34.95 26.36
C VAL A 653 11.01 35.39 26.70
N VAL A 654 10.70 36.66 26.49
CA VAL A 654 9.33 37.18 26.58
C VAL A 654 8.85 37.47 25.16
N LEU A 655 7.67 36.97 24.80
CA LEU A 655 7.10 37.14 23.46
C LEU A 655 5.85 38.02 23.52
N ASP A 656 5.92 39.20 22.92
CA ASP A 656 4.83 40.20 22.94
C ASP A 656 4.04 40.28 21.63
N ALA A 657 4.63 39.84 20.52
CA ALA A 657 3.99 39.92 19.21
C ALA A 657 3.06 38.73 19.00
N ALA A 658 1.76 38.98 18.78
CA ALA A 658 0.81 37.94 18.42
C ALA A 658 1.16 37.30 17.07
N GLY A 659 0.84 36.01 16.91
CA GLY A 659 1.09 35.24 15.68
C GLY A 659 1.90 33.97 15.91
N GLU A 660 2.29 33.33 14.81
CA GLU A 660 3.10 32.10 14.82
C GLU A 660 4.60 32.44 14.72
N HIS A 661 5.37 31.95 15.69
CA HIS A 661 6.80 32.17 15.81
C HIS A 661 7.55 30.85 15.70
N GLU A 662 8.19 30.62 14.56
CA GLU A 662 9.09 29.48 14.40
C GLU A 662 10.47 29.76 14.99
N TYR A 663 11.05 28.76 15.64
CA TYR A 663 12.39 28.84 16.21
C TYR A 663 13.20 27.59 15.94
N ILE A 664 14.52 27.74 16.02
CA ILE A 664 15.49 26.65 15.84
C ILE A 664 16.53 26.67 16.96
N CYS A 665 17.23 25.55 17.13
CA CYS A 665 18.52 25.55 17.80
C CYS A 665 19.61 25.99 16.82
N THR A 666 20.50 26.89 17.24
CA THR A 666 21.54 27.47 16.37
C THR A 666 22.62 26.44 16.05
N GLU A 667 22.99 25.62 17.04
CA GLU A 667 23.97 24.54 16.93
C GLU A 667 23.39 23.31 16.22
N HIS A 668 22.07 23.11 16.32
CA HIS A 668 21.35 21.98 15.74
C HIS A 668 20.10 22.47 14.98
N PRO A 669 20.25 23.04 13.77
CA PRO A 669 19.12 23.70 13.07
C PRO A 669 17.92 22.80 12.74
N TRP A 670 18.08 21.47 12.84
CA TRP A 670 17.01 20.47 12.73
C TRP A 670 16.19 20.27 14.03
N THR A 671 16.58 20.89 15.14
CA THR A 671 15.73 21.06 16.32
C THR A 671 14.84 22.28 16.10
N ILE A 672 13.60 22.03 15.68
CA ILE A 672 12.68 23.06 15.17
C ILE A 672 11.37 23.02 15.96
N GLY A 673 10.90 24.18 16.43
CA GLY A 673 9.64 24.31 17.16
C GLY A 673 8.84 25.55 16.78
N GLN A 674 7.59 25.61 17.26
CA GLN A 674 6.65 26.71 17.01
C GLN A 674 6.03 27.21 18.32
N ILE A 675 6.01 28.54 18.52
CA ILE A 675 5.19 29.19 19.54
C ILE A 675 4.06 29.96 18.88
N ILE A 676 2.84 29.77 19.34
CA ILE A 676 1.66 30.54 18.93
C ILE A 676 1.36 31.54 20.04
N VAL A 677 1.50 32.83 19.75
CA VAL A 677 1.20 33.90 20.69
C VAL A 677 -0.20 34.44 20.41
N GLU A 678 -1.10 34.27 21.38
CA GLU A 678 -2.51 34.71 21.32
C GLU A 678 -2.70 36.21 21.53
#